data_AF-A0A840UC70-F1
#
_entry.id   AF-A0A840UC70-F1
#
_cell.length_a   1.000
_cell.length_b   1.000
_cell.length_c   1.000
_cell.angle_alpha   90.00
_cell.angle_beta   90.00
_cell.angle_gamma   90.00
#
_symmetry.space_group_name_H-M   'P 1'
#
loop_
_entity.id
_entity.type
_entity.pdbx_description
1 polymer ?
#
loop_
_entity_poly.entity_id
_entity_poly.type
_entity_poly.pdbx_seq_one_letter_code
_entity_poly.pdbx_strand_id
1 'polypeptide(L)'
;MALIHNLGFPRIGAKRELKFAQEAFWKGQSSEAELLDLAKQLRAENWKTQSSLDLVPVGDFSLYDQVLDMSFTLGNLPARVDGLEGSELDNYFRVARGRSANDSGCNCVHAGEMTKWFDTNYHYIVPEVTSETTFSLNADRLLGQLAEARENGVNAKPVIIGPVTYLWLSKEKDGSNRLDLLPALLPVYSQLLEKLADAGAEWVQIDEPALVTELDSDWKHAFETAYHTLKANRPKLLLATYFGTLQENLQLACNLPVAGLHVDAVRAREEVTKVVDWLPPHKVLSVGVINGRNIWKTHLNGVLEWLNPVAEKLGDRLWLAPSCSLLHVPVDLGSEAKLDSDIRSWLAFARQKLAELSVLARAINDGYETVADELAANQAAIDSRARSERVHNPKVKEAVRSISPDLGQRKSPYGERAGKQHTHLNLPLYPTTTIGSFPQTQDIRKTRLAFKKQEISAGDYTAKMKAEIEHAVREQEKLGLDVLVHGEAERNDMVEYFGEQLEGYVFSQFGWVQSYGSRCVKPPILFGDISRPKAMTVDWIKYAQSLTNKPLKGMLTGPVTILNWSFVRDDQPRSESCLQLALAIRQEVQDLEAAGVNIIQIDEAALREGLPLRRLEWQSYLDWAVESFRITANGVRDETQIHTHMCYSEFNDIIESIAHMDADVITIETSRSDMELLDVFEEFEYPNEIGPGVYDIHSPNIPSVEQIVKLMKMAAERIPAQRLWVNPDCGLKTRQWPEVIPALDNMVAAARELREQSN
;
A
#
# COMPACT_ATOMS: atom_id res chain seq x y z
N MET A 1 -0.39 -28.78 -25.01
CA MET A 1 -0.48 -28.80 -23.56
C MET A 1 -0.39 -27.37 -23.05
N ALA A 2 -1.26 -27.02 -22.12
CA ALA A 2 -1.19 -25.74 -21.42
C ALA A 2 0.12 -25.67 -20.62
N LEU A 3 0.82 -24.54 -20.71
CA LEU A 3 2.08 -24.27 -20.01
C LEU A 3 1.80 -23.48 -18.73
N ILE A 4 2.55 -23.70 -17.65
CA ILE A 4 2.49 -22.90 -16.43
C ILE A 4 3.73 -22.05 -16.21
N HIS A 5 3.52 -20.79 -15.87
CA HIS A 5 4.59 -19.88 -15.49
C HIS A 5 4.18 -18.98 -14.34
N ASN A 6 5.14 -18.26 -13.76
CA ASN A 6 4.89 -17.22 -12.78
C ASN A 6 5.30 -15.84 -13.35
N LEU A 7 4.75 -14.78 -12.75
CA LEU A 7 5.07 -13.38 -13.07
C LEU A 7 6.12 -12.79 -12.12
N GLY A 8 6.25 -13.35 -10.91
CA GLY A 8 7.22 -12.95 -9.90
C GLY A 8 6.94 -13.61 -8.57
N PHE A 9 7.95 -13.72 -7.70
CA PHE A 9 7.83 -14.40 -6.40
C PHE A 9 8.23 -13.48 -5.24
N PRO A 10 7.61 -13.58 -4.05
CA PRO A 10 7.97 -12.73 -2.92
C PRO A 10 9.42 -12.98 -2.47
N ARG A 11 10.21 -11.90 -2.48
CA ARG A 11 11.68 -11.91 -2.29
C ARG A 11 12.15 -11.81 -0.84
N ILE A 12 11.25 -11.52 0.10
CA ILE A 12 11.61 -11.24 1.50
C ILE A 12 12.14 -12.45 2.27
N GLY A 13 11.85 -13.67 1.79
CA GLY A 13 12.06 -14.92 2.51
C GLY A 13 10.94 -15.20 3.54
N ALA A 14 10.70 -16.48 3.85
CA ALA A 14 9.55 -16.90 4.66
C ALA A 14 9.55 -16.31 6.08
N LYS A 15 10.72 -15.89 6.59
CA LYS A 15 10.87 -15.26 7.91
C LYS A 15 11.52 -13.87 7.82
N ARG A 16 11.48 -13.24 6.64
CA ARG A 16 12.07 -11.93 6.34
C ARG A 16 13.60 -11.91 6.41
N GLU A 17 14.23 -12.99 5.99
CA GLU A 17 15.68 -13.14 5.90
C GLU A 17 16.34 -11.94 5.19
N LEU A 18 15.76 -11.49 4.06
CA LEU A 18 16.28 -10.35 3.30
C LEU A 18 16.25 -9.05 4.11
N LYS A 19 15.17 -8.80 4.86
CA LYS A 19 15.03 -7.61 5.71
C LYS A 19 16.17 -7.50 6.71
N PHE A 20 16.44 -8.61 7.41
CA PHE A 20 17.44 -8.61 8.47
C PHE A 20 18.85 -8.42 7.92
N ALA A 21 19.16 -8.99 6.74
CA ALA A 21 20.45 -8.78 6.11
C ALA A 21 20.65 -7.36 5.58
N GLN A 22 19.63 -6.77 4.94
CA GLN A 22 19.68 -5.37 4.52
C GLN A 22 19.92 -4.45 5.71
N GLU A 23 19.19 -4.65 6.81
CA GLU A 23 19.36 -3.83 8.02
C GLU A 23 20.70 -4.04 8.72
N ALA A 24 21.24 -5.26 8.72
CA ALA A 24 22.57 -5.54 9.24
C ALA A 24 23.64 -4.82 8.40
N PHE A 25 23.54 -4.92 7.08
CA PHE A 25 24.44 -4.23 6.14
C PHE A 25 24.41 -2.72 6.36
N TRP A 26 23.22 -2.10 6.40
CA TRP A 26 23.09 -0.65 6.62
C TRP A 26 23.55 -0.16 7.99
N LYS A 27 23.69 -1.06 8.98
CA LYS A 27 24.23 -0.75 10.31
C LYS A 27 25.74 -1.02 10.40
N GLY A 28 26.39 -1.43 9.31
CA GLY A 28 27.79 -1.86 9.29
C GLY A 28 28.05 -3.16 10.04
N GLN A 29 27.01 -3.99 10.23
CA GLN A 29 27.07 -5.27 10.96
C GLN A 29 27.36 -6.47 10.04
N SER A 30 27.25 -6.27 8.73
CA SER A 30 27.62 -7.26 7.71
C SER A 30 28.22 -6.55 6.49
N SER A 31 29.01 -7.29 5.73
CA SER A 31 29.62 -6.85 4.47
C SER A 31 28.65 -6.89 3.29
N GLU A 32 29.02 -6.22 2.19
CA GLU A 32 28.31 -6.29 0.91
C GLU A 32 28.26 -7.73 0.38
N ALA A 33 29.38 -8.48 0.47
CA ALA A 33 29.45 -9.86 0.02
C ALA A 33 28.45 -10.77 0.77
N GLU A 34 28.34 -10.63 2.10
CA GLU A 34 27.38 -11.40 2.90
C GLU A 34 25.92 -11.10 2.53
N LEU A 35 25.60 -9.85 2.20
CA LEU A 35 24.26 -9.47 1.72
C LEU A 35 23.96 -10.10 0.36
N LEU A 36 24.91 -10.03 -0.58
CA LEU A 36 24.77 -10.60 -1.93
C LEU A 36 24.70 -12.12 -1.91
N ASP A 37 25.46 -12.78 -1.03
CA ASP A 37 25.43 -14.24 -0.82
C ASP A 37 24.07 -14.69 -0.28
N LEU A 38 23.51 -13.99 0.72
CA LEU A 38 22.17 -14.31 1.20
C LEU A 38 21.11 -14.08 0.10
N ALA A 39 21.24 -12.99 -0.67
CA ALA A 39 20.33 -12.73 -1.78
C ALA A 39 20.39 -13.86 -2.84
N LYS A 40 21.58 -14.38 -3.14
CA LYS A 40 21.77 -15.54 -4.03
C LYS A 40 21.14 -16.81 -3.45
N GLN A 41 21.29 -17.07 -2.15
CA GLN A 41 20.65 -18.20 -1.47
C GLN A 41 19.12 -18.13 -1.57
N LEU A 42 18.53 -16.95 -1.29
CA LEU A 42 17.08 -16.74 -1.38
C LEU A 42 16.56 -16.93 -2.82
N ARG A 43 17.29 -16.45 -3.84
CA ARG A 43 16.93 -16.71 -5.24
C ARG A 43 16.91 -18.20 -5.55
N ALA A 44 17.96 -18.94 -5.16
CA ALA A 44 18.04 -20.39 -5.38
C ALA A 44 16.89 -21.14 -4.66
N GLU A 45 16.57 -20.78 -3.42
CA GLU A 45 15.44 -21.36 -2.68
C GLU A 45 14.08 -21.06 -3.34
N ASN A 46 13.90 -19.83 -3.83
CA ASN A 46 12.69 -19.43 -4.54
C ASN A 46 12.54 -20.16 -5.88
N TRP A 47 13.61 -20.35 -6.64
CA TRP A 47 13.56 -21.12 -7.88
C TRP A 47 13.30 -22.61 -7.62
N LYS A 48 13.92 -23.19 -6.60
CA LYS A 48 13.64 -24.58 -6.19
C LYS A 48 12.17 -24.79 -5.83
N THR A 49 11.58 -23.81 -5.13
CA THR A 49 10.15 -23.79 -4.78
C THR A 49 9.25 -23.76 -6.03
N GLN A 50 9.74 -23.19 -7.13
CA GLN A 50 9.03 -23.01 -8.40
C GLN A 50 9.38 -24.10 -9.43
N SER A 51 10.02 -25.20 -9.01
CA SER A 51 10.53 -26.25 -9.92
C SER A 51 9.45 -27.03 -10.69
N SER A 52 8.18 -26.91 -10.28
CA SER A 52 7.05 -27.49 -11.01
C SER A 52 6.58 -26.62 -12.19
N LEU A 53 7.08 -25.39 -12.33
CA LEU A 53 6.70 -24.49 -13.42
C LEU A 53 7.54 -24.76 -14.67
N ASP A 54 6.94 -24.57 -15.84
CA ASP A 54 7.66 -24.67 -17.11
C ASP A 54 8.59 -23.48 -17.34
N LEU A 55 8.19 -22.28 -16.87
CA LEU A 55 8.99 -21.04 -16.94
C LEU A 55 8.97 -20.30 -15.61
N VAL A 56 10.15 -20.00 -15.09
CA VAL A 56 10.35 -19.34 -13.78
C VAL A 56 10.86 -17.91 -13.98
N PRO A 57 10.30 -16.90 -13.29
CA PRO A 57 10.76 -15.52 -13.42
C PRO A 57 12.20 -15.34 -12.90
N VAL A 58 12.96 -14.49 -13.59
CA VAL A 58 14.27 -13.98 -13.17
C VAL A 58 14.29 -12.47 -13.37
N GLY A 59 14.89 -11.72 -12.45
CA GLY A 59 14.81 -10.25 -12.42
C GLY A 59 13.68 -9.70 -11.54
N ASP A 60 12.81 -10.57 -11.02
CA ASP A 60 11.80 -10.24 -10.00
C ASP A 60 12.42 -10.00 -8.61
N PHE A 61 13.57 -10.61 -8.33
CA PHE A 61 14.32 -10.39 -7.10
C PHE A 61 15.04 -9.03 -7.11
N SER A 62 14.85 -8.28 -6.02
CA SER A 62 15.48 -6.98 -5.78
C SER A 62 16.00 -6.86 -4.36
N LEU A 63 17.03 -6.03 -4.18
CA LEU A 63 17.52 -5.61 -2.88
C LEU A 63 16.76 -4.39 -2.33
N TYR A 64 15.82 -3.80 -3.06
CA TYR A 64 14.95 -2.76 -2.52
C TYR A 64 13.66 -2.64 -3.32
N ASP A 65 13.79 -2.32 -4.60
CA ASP A 65 12.69 -2.06 -5.53
C ASP A 65 13.04 -2.41 -6.98
N GLN A 66 12.12 -3.06 -7.69
CA GLN A 66 12.32 -3.48 -9.08
C GLN A 66 12.24 -2.31 -10.09
N VAL A 67 11.55 -1.21 -9.76
CA VAL A 67 11.57 -0.02 -10.62
C VAL A 67 12.92 0.68 -10.51
N LEU A 68 13.43 0.83 -9.29
CA LEU A 68 14.79 1.29 -9.07
C LEU A 68 15.82 0.40 -9.76
N ASP A 69 15.66 -0.92 -9.69
CA ASP A 69 16.53 -1.86 -10.40
C ASP A 69 16.52 -1.60 -11.92
N MET A 70 15.35 -1.25 -12.48
CA MET A 70 15.23 -0.90 -13.89
C MET A 70 15.96 0.42 -14.20
N SER A 71 15.84 1.43 -13.33
CA SER A 71 16.59 2.69 -13.47
C SER A 71 18.11 2.45 -13.52
N PHE A 72 18.64 1.58 -12.64
CA PHE A 72 20.04 1.16 -12.68
C PHE A 72 20.38 0.39 -13.96
N THR A 73 19.49 -0.50 -14.41
CA THR A 73 19.66 -1.27 -15.65
C THR A 73 19.74 -0.37 -16.88
N LEU A 74 18.98 0.73 -16.88
CA LEU A 74 18.93 1.71 -17.97
C LEU A 74 19.96 2.84 -17.82
N GLY A 75 20.77 2.83 -16.76
CA GLY A 75 21.72 3.90 -16.45
C GLY A 75 21.06 5.24 -16.12
N ASN A 76 19.76 5.25 -15.79
CA ASN A 76 19.03 6.44 -15.41
C ASN A 76 19.17 6.72 -13.92
N LEU A 77 20.35 7.19 -13.52
CA LEU A 77 20.63 7.55 -12.13
C LEU A 77 20.44 9.05 -11.93
N PRO A 78 19.84 9.49 -10.80
CA PRO A 78 19.77 10.91 -10.50
C PRO A 78 21.17 11.53 -10.37
N ALA A 79 21.38 12.71 -10.95
CA ALA A 79 22.69 13.38 -10.96
C ALA A 79 23.32 13.56 -9.56
N ARG A 80 22.50 13.64 -8.50
CA ARG A 80 22.95 13.77 -7.11
C ARG A 80 23.67 12.55 -6.55
N VAL A 81 23.56 11.38 -7.18
CA VAL A 81 24.32 10.17 -6.80
C VAL A 81 25.41 9.82 -7.81
N ASP A 82 25.47 10.52 -8.94
CA ASP A 82 26.46 10.27 -9.97
C ASP A 82 27.86 10.71 -9.51
N GLY A 83 28.88 9.93 -9.84
CA GLY A 83 30.28 10.20 -9.47
C GLY A 83 30.62 10.14 -7.98
N LEU A 84 29.71 9.69 -7.10
CA LEU A 84 30.01 9.49 -5.67
C LEU A 84 30.91 8.28 -5.45
N GLU A 85 31.84 8.38 -4.49
CA GLU A 85 32.69 7.26 -4.06
C GLU A 85 31.85 6.11 -3.48
N GLY A 86 32.17 4.86 -3.81
CA GLY A 86 31.48 3.67 -3.29
C GLY A 86 31.21 2.63 -4.39
N SER A 87 30.53 1.55 -4.02
CA SER A 87 30.07 0.54 -4.99
C SER A 87 28.77 0.98 -5.69
N GLU A 88 28.39 0.27 -6.76
CA GLU A 88 27.06 0.44 -7.37
C GLU A 88 25.94 0.22 -6.34
N LEU A 89 26.14 -0.73 -5.42
CA LEU A 89 25.20 -1.00 -4.34
C LEU A 89 25.09 0.16 -3.35
N ASP A 90 26.19 0.88 -3.10
CA ASP A 90 26.15 2.10 -2.29
C ASP A 90 25.27 3.16 -2.96
N ASN A 91 25.45 3.39 -4.26
CA ASN A 91 24.60 4.33 -5.01
C ASN A 91 23.15 3.87 -5.05
N TYR A 92 22.90 2.57 -5.20
CA TYR A 92 21.56 1.98 -5.15
C TYR A 92 20.84 2.32 -3.83
N PHE A 93 21.51 2.15 -2.69
CA PHE A 93 20.91 2.53 -1.41
C PHE A 93 20.87 4.04 -1.17
N ARG A 94 21.79 4.84 -1.72
CA ARG A 94 21.69 6.30 -1.66
C ARG A 94 20.44 6.81 -2.38
N VAL A 95 20.14 6.30 -3.57
CA VAL A 95 18.88 6.63 -4.25
C VAL A 95 17.68 6.13 -3.46
N ALA A 96 17.69 4.87 -3.01
CA ALA A 96 16.54 4.27 -2.35
C ALA A 96 16.18 4.89 -0.99
N ARG A 97 17.17 5.35 -0.23
CA ARG A 97 17.00 5.69 1.21
C ARG A 97 17.90 6.83 1.70
N GLY A 98 18.55 7.55 0.79
CA GLY A 98 19.32 8.77 1.05
C GLY A 98 20.72 8.55 1.62
N ARG A 99 21.10 7.29 1.89
CA ARG A 99 22.40 6.92 2.46
C ARG A 99 22.74 5.47 2.15
N SER A 100 24.03 5.14 2.19
CA SER A 100 24.54 3.77 2.26
C SER A 100 25.13 3.44 3.64
N ALA A 101 25.73 2.24 3.79
CA ALA A 101 26.38 1.76 5.00
C ALA A 101 27.66 2.54 5.35
N ASN A 102 28.41 2.98 4.33
CA ASN A 102 29.71 3.64 4.49
C ASN A 102 29.63 5.18 4.58
N ASP A 103 28.43 5.75 4.47
CA ASP A 103 28.27 7.21 4.48
C ASP A 103 28.38 7.77 5.90
N SER A 104 29.18 8.84 6.06
CA SER A 104 29.21 9.61 7.30
C SER A 104 27.90 10.38 7.50
N GLY A 105 27.53 10.70 8.75
CA GLY A 105 26.31 11.45 9.05
C GLY A 105 26.21 12.86 8.44
N CYS A 106 27.30 13.37 7.84
CA CYS A 106 27.36 14.67 7.19
C CYS A 106 27.16 14.62 5.66
N ASN A 107 27.12 13.44 5.03
CA ASN A 107 27.01 13.27 3.57
C ASN A 107 25.64 12.69 3.16
N CYS A 108 24.54 13.31 3.59
CA CYS A 108 23.19 12.84 3.28
C CYS A 108 22.76 13.29 1.87
N VAL A 109 22.41 12.33 1.01
CA VAL A 109 21.75 12.60 -0.27
C VAL A 109 20.24 12.50 -0.05
N HIS A 110 19.43 13.30 -0.74
CA HIS A 110 17.98 13.13 -0.68
C HIS A 110 17.57 11.80 -1.34
N ALA A 111 16.78 10.99 -0.64
CA ALA A 111 16.20 9.77 -1.21
C ALA A 111 15.29 10.12 -2.40
N GLY A 112 15.17 9.21 -3.35
CA GLY A 112 14.17 9.31 -4.42
C GLY A 112 12.76 9.32 -3.85
N GLU A 113 11.85 9.97 -4.58
CA GLU A 113 10.43 9.95 -4.27
C GLU A 113 9.91 8.52 -4.30
N MET A 114 9.04 8.18 -3.35
CA MET A 114 8.48 6.84 -3.22
C MET A 114 6.97 6.94 -3.29
N THR A 115 6.35 6.21 -4.21
CA THR A 115 4.89 6.21 -4.40
C THR A 115 4.36 4.79 -4.59
N LYS A 116 3.04 4.63 -4.50
CA LYS A 116 2.37 3.33 -4.58
C LYS A 116 2.50 2.74 -5.98
N TRP A 117 2.76 1.44 -6.04
CA TRP A 117 2.69 0.67 -7.27
C TRP A 117 1.22 0.36 -7.57
N PHE A 118 0.61 1.20 -8.41
CA PHE A 118 -0.81 1.11 -8.78
C PHE A 118 -1.69 1.08 -7.51
N ASP A 119 -2.72 0.22 -7.45
CA ASP A 119 -3.68 0.09 -6.35
C ASP A 119 -3.23 -0.97 -5.31
N THR A 120 -1.91 -1.06 -5.10
CA THR A 120 -1.30 -2.00 -4.15
C THR A 120 -0.64 -1.26 -2.99
N ASN A 121 -0.40 -1.97 -1.87
CA ASN A 121 0.36 -1.41 -0.75
C ASN A 121 1.90 -1.56 -0.91
N TYR A 122 2.35 -1.99 -2.09
CA TYR A 122 3.76 -1.97 -2.46
C TYR A 122 4.12 -0.58 -3.01
N HIS A 123 5.32 -0.09 -2.73
CA HIS A 123 5.80 1.20 -3.23
C HIS A 123 7.05 1.01 -4.06
N TYR A 124 7.21 1.86 -5.06
CA TYR A 124 8.38 1.92 -5.92
C TYR A 124 9.09 3.28 -5.79
N ILE A 125 10.36 3.31 -6.17
CA ILE A 125 11.13 4.56 -6.26
C ILE A 125 10.90 5.16 -7.64
N VAL A 126 10.33 6.36 -7.66
CA VAL A 126 9.96 7.08 -8.89
C VAL A 126 11.21 7.39 -9.71
N PRO A 127 11.31 6.93 -10.97
CA PRO A 127 12.40 7.33 -11.83
C PRO A 127 12.35 8.84 -12.10
N GLU A 128 13.49 9.50 -11.98
CA GLU A 128 13.60 10.93 -12.23
C GLU A 128 14.15 11.15 -13.63
N VAL A 129 13.54 12.08 -14.37
CA VAL A 129 13.94 12.40 -15.74
C VAL A 129 13.92 13.90 -16.00
N THR A 130 14.70 14.33 -16.98
CA THR A 130 14.69 15.67 -17.57
C THR A 130 14.77 15.54 -19.09
N SER A 131 14.59 16.64 -19.80
CA SER A 131 14.80 16.72 -21.25
C SER A 131 16.23 16.34 -21.69
N GLU A 132 17.20 16.41 -20.77
CA GLU A 132 18.61 16.05 -21.01
C GLU A 132 18.96 14.62 -20.56
N THR A 133 17.99 13.85 -20.01
CA THR A 133 18.24 12.48 -19.56
C THR A 133 18.79 11.62 -20.71
N THR A 134 19.90 10.94 -20.44
CA THR A 134 20.49 9.93 -21.34
C THR A 134 20.43 8.56 -20.70
N PHE A 135 20.34 7.52 -21.53
CA PHE A 135 20.25 6.13 -21.08
C PHE A 135 21.47 5.34 -21.54
N SER A 136 21.98 4.48 -20.66
CA SER A 136 23.12 3.60 -20.93
C SER A 136 22.91 2.24 -20.27
N LEU A 137 23.04 1.16 -21.04
CA LEU A 137 22.73 -0.17 -20.55
C LEU A 137 23.75 -0.68 -19.52
N ASN A 138 23.25 -1.05 -18.34
CA ASN A 138 23.96 -1.87 -17.36
C ASN A 138 23.17 -3.16 -17.07
N ALA A 139 23.47 -4.23 -17.79
CA ALA A 139 22.72 -5.49 -17.71
C ALA A 139 23.27 -6.47 -16.67
N ASP A 140 24.38 -6.16 -16.00
CA ASP A 140 25.22 -7.14 -15.29
C ASP A 140 24.46 -7.84 -14.16
N ARG A 141 23.66 -7.09 -13.40
CA ARG A 141 22.79 -7.63 -12.35
C ARG A 141 21.84 -8.71 -12.88
N LEU A 142 21.12 -8.41 -13.97
CA LEU A 142 20.11 -9.33 -14.53
C LEU A 142 20.77 -10.54 -15.21
N LEU A 143 21.87 -10.31 -15.94
CA LEU A 143 22.65 -11.39 -16.55
C LEU A 143 23.28 -12.31 -15.49
N GLY A 144 23.75 -11.75 -14.37
CA GLY A 144 24.24 -12.51 -13.23
C GLY A 144 23.16 -13.43 -12.64
N GLN A 145 21.95 -12.91 -12.42
CA GLN A 145 20.82 -13.74 -11.94
C GLN A 145 20.43 -14.82 -12.96
N LEU A 146 20.50 -14.56 -14.27
CA LEU A 146 20.24 -15.59 -15.29
C LEU A 146 21.33 -16.67 -15.30
N ALA A 147 22.59 -16.29 -15.14
CA ALA A 147 23.68 -17.24 -15.02
C ALA A 147 23.48 -18.15 -13.80
N GLU A 148 23.13 -17.58 -12.65
CA GLU A 148 22.79 -18.33 -11.44
C GLU A 148 21.60 -19.28 -11.67
N ALA A 149 20.54 -18.83 -12.33
CA ALA A 149 19.38 -19.66 -12.63
C ALA A 149 19.77 -20.85 -13.52
N ARG A 150 20.60 -20.60 -14.55
CA ARG A 150 21.13 -21.65 -15.44
C ARG A 150 22.02 -22.65 -14.70
N GLU A 151 22.88 -22.19 -13.80
CA GLU A 151 23.69 -23.06 -12.93
C GLU A 151 22.82 -23.99 -12.06
N ASN A 152 21.63 -23.52 -11.67
CA ASN A 152 20.66 -24.30 -10.90
C ASN A 152 19.70 -25.13 -11.80
N GLY A 153 19.90 -25.16 -13.12
CA GLY A 153 19.06 -25.91 -14.05
C GLY A 153 17.64 -25.35 -14.21
N VAL A 154 17.45 -24.06 -13.95
CA VAL A 154 16.14 -23.38 -13.99
C VAL A 154 15.85 -22.93 -15.42
N ASN A 155 14.66 -23.26 -15.93
CA ASN A 155 14.16 -22.71 -17.19
C ASN A 155 13.64 -21.28 -16.95
N ALA A 156 14.54 -20.30 -17.12
CA ALA A 156 14.32 -18.93 -16.72
C ALA A 156 13.65 -18.09 -17.82
N LYS A 157 12.77 -17.19 -17.39
CA LYS A 157 12.18 -16.12 -18.18
C LYS A 157 12.45 -14.77 -17.50
N PRO A 158 13.32 -13.91 -18.05
CA PRO A 158 13.51 -12.56 -17.55
C PRO A 158 12.19 -11.78 -17.43
N VAL A 159 12.07 -10.98 -16.37
CA VAL A 159 10.99 -10.04 -16.13
C VAL A 159 11.58 -8.63 -16.07
N ILE A 160 11.09 -7.74 -16.92
CA ILE A 160 11.48 -6.33 -16.95
C ILE A 160 10.24 -5.44 -17.02
N ILE A 161 10.36 -4.20 -16.53
CA ILE A 161 9.33 -3.19 -16.74
C ILE A 161 9.45 -2.69 -18.17
N GLY A 162 8.32 -2.50 -18.85
CA GLY A 162 8.30 -2.03 -20.23
C GLY A 162 8.66 -0.55 -20.37
N PRO A 163 9.16 -0.14 -21.55
CA PRO A 163 9.65 1.22 -21.78
C PRO A 163 8.54 2.27 -21.60
N VAL A 164 7.30 1.95 -21.96
CA VAL A 164 6.20 2.92 -21.90
C VAL A 164 5.76 3.10 -20.46
N THR A 165 5.51 2.02 -19.73
CA THR A 165 5.20 2.07 -18.30
C THR A 165 6.34 2.68 -17.50
N TYR A 166 7.60 2.39 -17.81
CA TYR A 166 8.73 3.02 -17.12
C TYR A 166 8.68 4.55 -17.24
N LEU A 167 8.47 5.10 -18.45
CA LEU A 167 8.30 6.54 -18.64
C LEU A 167 7.00 7.06 -18.03
N TRP A 168 5.90 6.30 -18.07
CA TRP A 168 4.63 6.67 -17.46
C TRP A 168 4.77 6.88 -15.95
N LEU A 169 5.54 6.01 -15.29
CA LEU A 169 5.86 6.03 -13.87
C LEU A 169 6.93 7.05 -13.47
N SER A 170 7.68 7.61 -14.43
CA SER A 170 8.72 8.62 -14.19
C SER A 170 8.12 9.98 -13.85
N LYS A 171 8.92 10.80 -13.17
CA LYS A 171 8.59 12.21 -12.88
C LYS A 171 9.63 13.15 -13.47
N GLU A 172 9.16 14.11 -14.25
CA GLU A 172 9.97 15.20 -14.78
C GLU A 172 10.45 16.16 -13.68
N LYS A 173 11.69 16.63 -13.79
CA LYS A 173 12.28 17.62 -12.85
C LYS A 173 12.45 19.02 -13.45
N ASP A 174 12.16 19.18 -14.75
CA ASP A 174 12.34 20.40 -15.52
C ASP A 174 11.07 20.83 -16.30
N GLY A 175 9.93 20.19 -16.04
CA GLY A 175 8.66 20.43 -16.73
C GLY A 175 8.60 19.90 -18.17
N SER A 176 9.57 19.07 -18.59
CA SER A 176 9.57 18.43 -19.91
C SER A 176 8.54 17.31 -20.03
N ASN A 177 8.19 16.95 -21.27
CA ASN A 177 7.38 15.77 -21.53
C ASN A 177 8.27 14.51 -21.52
N ARG A 178 8.16 13.72 -20.47
CA ARG A 178 8.90 12.46 -20.32
C ARG A 178 8.68 11.45 -21.46
N LEU A 179 7.57 11.54 -22.20
CA LEU A 179 7.33 10.67 -23.35
C LEU A 179 8.29 10.95 -24.52
N ASP A 180 8.83 12.17 -24.62
CA ASP A 180 9.80 12.57 -25.65
C ASP A 180 11.14 11.81 -25.51
N LEU A 181 11.38 11.17 -24.36
CA LEU A 181 12.56 10.35 -24.10
C LEU A 181 12.45 8.93 -24.69
N LEU A 182 11.26 8.50 -25.15
CA LEU A 182 11.05 7.17 -25.68
C LEU A 182 12.01 6.80 -26.84
N PRO A 183 12.27 7.67 -27.85
CA PRO A 183 13.21 7.36 -28.92
C PRO A 183 14.64 7.11 -28.45
N ALA A 184 15.08 7.78 -27.37
CA ALA A 184 16.40 7.56 -26.76
C ALA A 184 16.43 6.30 -25.89
N LEU A 185 15.30 5.92 -25.31
CA LEU A 185 15.16 4.76 -24.44
C LEU A 185 15.11 3.43 -25.20
N LEU A 186 14.41 3.38 -26.34
CA LEU A 186 14.19 2.14 -27.10
C LEU A 186 15.50 1.44 -27.56
N PRO A 187 16.55 2.13 -28.03
CA PRO A 187 17.82 1.50 -28.35
C PRO A 187 18.46 0.76 -27.17
N VAL A 188 18.30 1.27 -25.94
CA VAL A 188 18.84 0.64 -24.73
C VAL A 188 18.05 -0.63 -24.38
N TYR A 189 16.73 -0.61 -24.53
CA TYR A 189 15.90 -1.81 -24.40
C TYR A 189 16.24 -2.86 -25.46
N SER A 190 16.44 -2.48 -26.72
CA SER A 190 16.88 -3.42 -27.76
C SER A 190 18.23 -4.06 -27.40
N GLN A 191 19.21 -3.27 -26.94
CA GLN A 191 20.48 -3.81 -26.45
C GLN A 191 20.30 -4.78 -25.29
N LEU A 192 19.40 -4.47 -24.33
CA LEU A 192 19.09 -5.36 -23.22
C LEU A 192 18.52 -6.69 -23.72
N LEU A 193 17.50 -6.65 -24.59
CA LEU A 193 16.87 -7.84 -25.14
C LEU A 193 17.87 -8.72 -25.90
N GLU A 194 18.78 -8.13 -26.68
CA GLU A 194 19.83 -8.85 -27.37
C GLU A 194 20.83 -9.50 -26.41
N LYS A 195 21.23 -8.82 -25.33
CA LYS A 195 22.08 -9.40 -24.28
C LYS A 195 21.38 -10.55 -23.53
N LEU A 196 20.07 -10.43 -23.28
CA LEU A 196 19.29 -11.50 -22.67
C LEU A 196 19.20 -12.71 -23.60
N ALA A 197 19.02 -12.50 -24.90
CA ALA A 197 19.05 -13.56 -25.90
C ALA A 197 20.45 -14.23 -25.98
N ASP A 198 21.54 -13.47 -25.91
CA ASP A 198 22.90 -14.01 -25.84
C ASP A 198 23.14 -14.86 -24.59
N ALA A 199 22.49 -14.50 -23.46
CA ALA A 199 22.49 -15.30 -22.24
C ALA A 199 21.58 -16.54 -22.32
N GLY A 200 20.85 -16.73 -23.42
CA GLY A 200 19.99 -17.89 -23.68
C GLY A 200 18.52 -17.69 -23.33
N ALA A 201 18.06 -16.46 -23.06
CA ALA A 201 16.65 -16.20 -22.81
C ALA A 201 15.83 -16.30 -24.11
N GLU A 202 14.92 -17.28 -24.19
CA GLU A 202 13.98 -17.39 -25.31
C GLU A 202 12.80 -16.42 -25.16
N TRP A 203 12.30 -16.28 -23.93
CA TRP A 203 11.15 -15.44 -23.60
C TRP A 203 11.56 -14.34 -22.63
N VAL A 204 11.05 -13.13 -22.84
CA VAL A 204 11.15 -12.03 -21.89
C VAL A 204 9.73 -11.55 -21.59
N GLN A 205 9.37 -11.54 -20.30
CA GLN A 205 8.17 -10.87 -19.83
C GLN A 205 8.46 -9.37 -19.73
N ILE A 206 7.63 -8.57 -20.40
CA ILE A 206 7.70 -7.11 -20.33
C ILE A 206 6.40 -6.62 -19.71
N ASP A 207 6.52 -6.06 -18.51
CA ASP A 207 5.39 -5.59 -17.72
C ASP A 207 4.97 -4.20 -18.20
N GLU A 208 3.73 -4.11 -18.71
CA GLU A 208 3.09 -2.87 -19.12
C GLU A 208 1.73 -2.65 -18.41
N PRO A 209 1.71 -2.61 -17.06
CA PRO A 209 0.48 -2.38 -16.31
C PRO A 209 -0.16 -1.01 -16.55
N ALA A 210 0.54 -0.02 -17.13
CA ALA A 210 -0.11 1.23 -17.55
C ALA A 210 -1.26 1.00 -18.56
N LEU A 211 -1.29 -0.15 -19.27
CA LEU A 211 -2.40 -0.48 -20.17
C LEU A 211 -3.77 -0.65 -19.48
N VAL A 212 -3.82 -0.85 -18.15
CA VAL A 212 -5.09 -0.98 -17.43
C VAL A 212 -5.68 0.37 -16.97
N THR A 213 -4.96 1.48 -17.18
CA THR A 213 -5.43 2.85 -16.85
C THR A 213 -6.08 3.54 -18.06
N GLU A 214 -6.66 4.73 -17.87
CA GLU A 214 -6.99 5.59 -19.01
C GLU A 214 -5.72 6.14 -19.67
N LEU A 215 -5.57 5.87 -20.97
CA LEU A 215 -4.47 6.39 -21.79
C LEU A 215 -4.99 7.34 -22.86
N ASP A 216 -4.36 8.50 -22.99
CA ASP A 216 -4.58 9.41 -24.12
C ASP A 216 -3.97 8.85 -25.42
N SER A 217 -4.12 9.59 -26.52
CA SER A 217 -3.63 9.19 -27.84
C SER A 217 -2.12 9.05 -27.91
N ASP A 218 -1.38 9.88 -27.18
CA ASP A 218 0.08 9.96 -27.27
C ASP A 218 0.69 8.74 -26.58
N TRP A 219 0.17 8.38 -25.40
CA TRP A 219 0.56 7.14 -24.72
C TRP A 219 0.19 5.89 -25.53
N LYS A 220 -1.00 5.84 -26.14
CA LYS A 220 -1.38 4.73 -27.03
C LYS A 220 -0.43 4.59 -28.22
N HIS A 221 -0.05 5.70 -28.84
CA HIS A 221 0.89 5.71 -29.95
C HIS A 221 2.31 5.30 -29.51
N ALA A 222 2.72 5.66 -28.30
CA ALA A 222 3.99 5.24 -27.71
C ALA A 222 4.07 3.72 -27.57
N PHE A 223 2.99 3.05 -27.15
CA PHE A 223 2.91 1.58 -27.15
C PHE A 223 3.14 0.99 -28.55
N GLU A 224 2.44 1.48 -29.56
CA GLU A 224 2.61 1.00 -30.94
C GLU A 224 4.06 1.18 -31.40
N THR A 225 4.63 2.37 -31.20
CA THR A 225 6.00 2.71 -31.58
C THR A 225 7.03 1.84 -30.87
N ALA A 226 6.91 1.69 -29.55
CA ALA A 226 7.81 0.90 -28.74
C ALA A 226 7.85 -0.55 -29.22
N TYR A 227 6.70 -1.21 -29.30
CA TYR A 227 6.67 -2.64 -29.64
C TYR A 227 6.92 -2.90 -31.12
N HIS A 228 6.59 -1.97 -32.03
CA HIS A 228 7.05 -2.07 -33.42
C HIS A 228 8.56 -1.97 -33.57
N THR A 229 9.24 -1.26 -32.67
CA THR A 229 10.70 -1.23 -32.61
C THR A 229 11.25 -2.50 -31.98
N LEU A 230 10.71 -2.91 -30.84
CA LEU A 230 11.24 -4.04 -30.06
C LEU A 230 11.01 -5.42 -30.70
N LYS A 231 10.00 -5.57 -31.58
CA LYS A 231 9.76 -6.83 -32.32
C LYS A 231 10.95 -7.30 -33.17
N ALA A 232 11.90 -6.40 -33.48
CA ALA A 232 13.08 -6.71 -34.28
C ALA A 232 14.13 -7.53 -33.50
N ASN A 233 14.02 -7.59 -32.18
CA ASN A 233 14.97 -8.31 -31.32
C ASN A 233 14.67 -9.82 -31.28
N ARG A 234 15.70 -10.61 -30.96
CA ARG A 234 15.64 -12.08 -30.93
C ARG A 234 14.64 -12.70 -29.94
N PRO A 235 14.52 -12.25 -28.67
CA PRO A 235 13.69 -12.95 -27.71
C PRO A 235 12.20 -12.70 -27.97
N LYS A 236 11.39 -13.72 -27.70
CA LYS A 236 9.92 -13.62 -27.73
C LYS A 236 9.44 -12.77 -26.57
N LEU A 237 8.62 -11.78 -26.87
CA LEU A 237 8.08 -10.87 -25.86
C LEU A 237 6.71 -11.36 -25.37
N LEU A 238 6.57 -11.50 -24.06
CA LEU A 238 5.29 -11.67 -23.37
C LEU A 238 4.92 -10.33 -22.74
N LEU A 239 3.97 -9.62 -23.35
CA LEU A 239 3.41 -8.39 -22.79
C LEU A 239 2.53 -8.74 -21.60
N ALA A 240 2.84 -8.24 -20.39
CA ALA A 240 2.06 -8.54 -19.20
C ALA A 240 1.29 -7.34 -18.66
N THR A 241 -0.01 -7.54 -18.45
CA THR A 241 -0.95 -6.55 -17.91
C THR A 241 -1.69 -7.15 -16.72
N TYR A 242 -1.92 -6.37 -15.68
CA TYR A 242 -2.52 -6.87 -14.44
C TYR A 242 -3.17 -5.75 -13.61
N PHE A 243 -3.89 -6.15 -12.57
CA PHE A 243 -4.63 -5.30 -11.61
C PHE A 243 -5.98 -4.75 -12.07
N GLY A 244 -6.29 -4.81 -13.36
CA GLY A 244 -7.54 -4.28 -13.89
C GLY A 244 -7.88 -4.79 -15.28
N THR A 245 -9.03 -4.36 -15.77
CA THR A 245 -9.50 -4.54 -17.15
C THR A 245 -8.77 -3.59 -18.10
N LEU A 246 -8.52 -4.04 -19.33
CA LEU A 246 -7.91 -3.25 -20.38
C LEU A 246 -8.91 -2.29 -21.06
N GLN A 247 -10.21 -2.61 -21.06
CA GLN A 247 -11.30 -1.82 -21.64
C GLN A 247 -10.97 -1.29 -23.05
N GLU A 248 -10.89 0.03 -23.26
CA GLU A 248 -10.56 0.63 -24.56
C GLU A 248 -9.14 0.34 -25.05
N ASN A 249 -8.23 -0.07 -24.15
CA ASN A 249 -6.86 -0.48 -24.50
C ASN A 249 -6.79 -1.97 -24.88
N LEU A 250 -7.88 -2.73 -24.75
CA LEU A 250 -7.92 -4.17 -25.03
C LEU A 250 -7.49 -4.50 -26.46
N GLN A 251 -8.02 -3.73 -27.43
CA GLN A 251 -7.68 -3.93 -28.84
C GLN A 251 -6.23 -3.56 -29.14
N LEU A 252 -5.72 -2.48 -28.54
CA LEU A 252 -4.32 -2.09 -28.62
C LEU A 252 -3.43 -3.24 -28.12
N ALA A 253 -3.67 -3.73 -26.90
CA ALA A 253 -2.90 -4.83 -26.30
C ALA A 253 -2.89 -6.10 -27.17
N CYS A 254 -4.03 -6.47 -27.78
CA CYS A 254 -4.12 -7.63 -28.67
C CYS A 254 -3.31 -7.44 -29.97
N ASN A 255 -3.21 -6.21 -30.48
CA ASN A 255 -2.59 -5.89 -31.77
C ASN A 255 -1.09 -5.64 -31.70
N LEU A 256 -0.53 -5.26 -30.55
CA LEU A 256 0.91 -5.02 -30.40
C LEU A 256 1.75 -6.22 -30.90
N PRO A 257 2.86 -6.01 -31.62
CA PRO A 257 3.62 -7.08 -32.29
C PRO A 257 4.51 -7.89 -31.34
N VAL A 258 3.90 -8.46 -30.30
CA VAL A 258 4.51 -9.34 -29.30
C VAL A 258 4.17 -10.82 -29.57
N ALA A 259 4.92 -11.73 -28.95
CA ALA A 259 4.72 -13.17 -29.10
C ALA A 259 3.62 -13.73 -28.19
N GLY A 260 3.32 -13.04 -27.08
CA GLY A 260 2.21 -13.39 -26.21
C GLY A 260 1.69 -12.21 -25.40
N LEU A 261 0.49 -12.37 -24.87
CA LEU A 261 -0.19 -11.42 -23.98
C LEU A 261 -0.56 -12.14 -22.68
N HIS A 262 -0.29 -11.52 -21.54
CA HIS A 262 -0.81 -11.93 -20.23
C HIS A 262 -1.93 -10.99 -19.78
N VAL A 263 -3.04 -11.59 -19.32
CA VAL A 263 -4.24 -10.90 -18.82
C VAL A 263 -4.62 -11.41 -17.44
N ASP A 264 -4.88 -10.49 -16.51
CA ASP A 264 -5.42 -10.77 -15.18
C ASP A 264 -6.88 -11.22 -15.28
N ALA A 265 -7.14 -12.53 -15.27
CA ALA A 265 -8.48 -13.09 -15.32
C ALA A 265 -9.19 -13.10 -13.95
N VAL A 266 -8.51 -12.69 -12.87
CA VAL A 266 -9.13 -12.53 -11.55
C VAL A 266 -9.88 -11.20 -11.49
N ARG A 267 -9.35 -10.14 -12.10
CA ARG A 267 -9.98 -8.82 -12.21
C ARG A 267 -10.72 -8.60 -13.53
N ALA A 268 -10.23 -9.17 -14.63
CA ALA A 268 -10.74 -8.94 -15.99
C ALA A 268 -11.27 -10.22 -16.66
N ARG A 269 -11.90 -11.11 -15.88
CA ARG A 269 -12.40 -12.42 -16.37
C ARG A 269 -13.24 -12.31 -17.64
N GLU A 270 -14.06 -11.26 -17.74
CA GLU A 270 -14.98 -11.03 -18.86
C GLU A 270 -14.26 -10.67 -20.17
N GLU A 271 -13.06 -10.10 -20.10
CA GLU A 271 -12.28 -9.72 -21.29
C GLU A 271 -11.59 -10.92 -21.94
N VAL A 272 -11.32 -11.99 -21.19
CA VAL A 272 -10.59 -13.17 -21.67
C VAL A 272 -11.23 -13.76 -22.93
N THR A 273 -12.56 -13.85 -22.99
CA THR A 273 -13.24 -14.37 -24.19
C THR A 273 -12.99 -13.50 -25.41
N LYS A 274 -13.04 -12.17 -25.24
CA LYS A 274 -12.73 -11.21 -26.32
C LYS A 274 -11.27 -11.34 -26.75
N VAL A 275 -10.33 -11.50 -25.81
CA VAL A 275 -8.91 -11.71 -26.11
C VAL A 275 -8.72 -12.99 -26.90
N VAL A 276 -9.36 -14.09 -26.52
CA VAL A 276 -9.28 -15.37 -27.27
C VAL A 276 -9.72 -15.19 -28.73
N ASP A 277 -10.75 -14.38 -28.97
CA ASP A 277 -11.29 -14.15 -30.31
C ASP A 277 -10.48 -13.11 -31.12
N TRP A 278 -9.88 -12.11 -30.47
CA TRP A 278 -9.14 -11.02 -31.13
C TRP A 278 -7.64 -11.27 -31.26
N LEU A 279 -7.05 -12.09 -30.37
CA LEU A 279 -5.62 -12.33 -30.35
C LEU A 279 -5.20 -13.16 -31.58
N PRO A 280 -4.21 -12.69 -32.37
CA PRO A 280 -3.73 -13.42 -33.53
C PRO A 280 -3.36 -14.89 -33.23
N PRO A 281 -3.66 -15.84 -34.15
CA PRO A 281 -3.57 -17.28 -33.87
C PRO A 281 -2.15 -17.80 -33.64
N HIS A 282 -1.11 -17.00 -33.95
CA HIS A 282 0.28 -17.36 -33.69
C HIS A 282 0.77 -16.90 -32.31
N LYS A 283 -0.01 -16.10 -31.57
CA LYS A 283 0.36 -15.61 -30.25
C LYS A 283 -0.13 -16.54 -29.15
N VAL A 284 0.66 -16.56 -28.08
CA VAL A 284 0.33 -17.19 -26.81
C VAL A 284 -0.59 -16.27 -25.99
N LEU A 285 -1.58 -16.85 -25.32
CA LEU A 285 -2.35 -16.16 -24.28
C LEU A 285 -2.01 -16.75 -22.91
N SER A 286 -1.41 -15.93 -22.05
CA SER A 286 -1.27 -16.22 -20.64
C SER A 286 -2.47 -15.69 -19.86
N VAL A 287 -3.12 -16.59 -19.12
CA VAL A 287 -4.34 -16.30 -18.36
C VAL A 287 -4.01 -16.36 -16.88
N GLY A 288 -4.09 -15.22 -16.22
CA GLY A 288 -3.84 -15.05 -14.80
C GLY A 288 -5.02 -15.49 -13.94
N VAL A 289 -5.07 -16.78 -13.58
CA VAL A 289 -6.24 -17.41 -12.94
C VAL A 289 -6.12 -17.59 -11.42
N ILE A 290 -4.92 -17.41 -10.85
CA ILE A 290 -4.69 -17.49 -9.40
C ILE A 290 -4.46 -16.09 -8.84
N ASN A 291 -5.24 -15.66 -7.86
CA ASN A 291 -5.15 -14.29 -7.33
C ASN A 291 -3.78 -14.00 -6.70
N GLY A 292 -3.00 -13.10 -7.31
CA GLY A 292 -1.68 -12.70 -6.83
C GLY A 292 -1.68 -11.57 -5.79
N ARG A 293 -2.85 -10.98 -5.48
CA ARG A 293 -3.01 -9.89 -4.49
C ARG A 293 -3.77 -10.27 -3.22
N ASN A 294 -4.36 -11.46 -3.17
CA ASN A 294 -5.16 -11.89 -2.03
C ASN A 294 -4.88 -13.35 -1.67
N ILE A 295 -5.13 -13.72 -0.43
CA ILE A 295 -4.67 -14.98 0.18
C ILE A 295 -5.74 -16.07 0.21
N TRP A 296 -6.91 -15.84 -0.38
CA TRP A 296 -7.95 -16.85 -0.45
C TRP A 296 -7.54 -18.00 -1.37
N LYS A 297 -7.92 -19.21 -0.95
CA LYS A 297 -7.82 -20.43 -1.74
C LYS A 297 -8.70 -20.30 -2.99
N THR A 298 -8.14 -20.61 -4.14
CA THR A 298 -8.86 -20.56 -5.41
C THR A 298 -9.91 -21.66 -5.47
N HIS A 299 -11.14 -21.37 -5.96
CA HIS A 299 -12.14 -22.39 -6.28
C HIS A 299 -11.77 -23.10 -7.58
N LEU A 300 -11.00 -24.18 -7.49
CA LEU A 300 -10.37 -24.81 -8.66
C LEU A 300 -11.39 -25.40 -9.64
N ASN A 301 -12.46 -26.04 -9.14
CA ASN A 301 -13.51 -26.58 -9.99
C ASN A 301 -14.21 -25.47 -10.81
N GLY A 302 -14.54 -24.34 -10.19
CA GLY A 302 -15.18 -23.22 -10.88
C GLY A 302 -14.26 -22.49 -11.86
N VAL A 303 -12.94 -22.50 -11.61
CA VAL A 303 -11.94 -22.02 -12.58
C VAL A 303 -11.84 -22.98 -13.76
N LEU A 304 -11.74 -24.29 -13.52
CA LEU A 304 -11.64 -25.32 -14.55
C LEU A 304 -12.86 -25.35 -15.47
N GLU A 305 -14.08 -25.28 -14.91
CA GLU A 305 -15.33 -25.24 -15.69
C GLU A 305 -15.31 -24.10 -16.73
N TRP A 306 -14.85 -22.92 -16.32
CA TRP A 306 -14.74 -21.76 -17.19
C TRP A 306 -13.54 -21.80 -18.14
N LEU A 307 -12.43 -22.39 -17.70
CA LEU A 307 -11.19 -22.44 -18.45
C LEU A 307 -11.23 -23.50 -19.55
N ASN A 308 -12.02 -24.57 -19.41
CA ASN A 308 -12.17 -25.63 -20.42
C ASN A 308 -12.44 -25.11 -21.84
N PRO A 309 -13.49 -24.29 -22.10
CA PRO A 309 -13.74 -23.79 -23.45
C PRO A 309 -12.61 -22.89 -23.98
N VAL A 310 -11.89 -22.20 -23.08
CA VAL A 310 -10.71 -21.40 -23.44
C VAL A 310 -9.54 -22.32 -23.81
N ALA A 311 -9.31 -23.38 -23.05
CA ALA A 311 -8.26 -24.38 -23.29
C ALA A 311 -8.48 -25.13 -24.60
N GLU A 312 -9.73 -25.53 -24.90
CA GLU A 312 -10.09 -26.17 -26.17
C GLU A 312 -9.78 -25.27 -27.38
N LYS A 313 -10.09 -23.98 -27.30
CA LYS A 313 -9.83 -23.01 -28.39
C LYS A 313 -8.34 -22.71 -28.58
N LEU A 314 -7.57 -22.64 -27.50
CA LEU A 314 -6.18 -22.18 -27.53
C LEU A 314 -5.18 -23.33 -27.73
N GLY A 315 -5.46 -24.52 -27.20
CA GLY A 315 -4.53 -25.65 -27.20
C GLY A 315 -3.18 -25.27 -26.60
N ASP A 316 -2.10 -25.51 -27.34
CA ASP A 316 -0.71 -25.21 -26.94
C ASP A 316 -0.42 -23.72 -26.72
N ARG A 317 -1.33 -22.83 -27.13
CA ARG A 317 -1.21 -21.38 -26.93
C ARG A 317 -1.68 -20.91 -25.56
N LEU A 318 -2.30 -21.79 -24.76
CA LEU A 318 -2.75 -21.46 -23.42
C LEU A 318 -1.59 -21.55 -22.43
N TRP A 319 -1.29 -20.44 -21.79
CA TRP A 319 -0.43 -20.39 -20.61
C TRP A 319 -1.26 -20.03 -19.38
N LEU A 320 -0.96 -20.64 -18.24
CA LEU A 320 -1.61 -20.34 -16.98
C LEU A 320 -0.59 -19.73 -16.02
N ALA A 321 -1.03 -18.72 -15.28
CA ALA A 321 -0.21 -18.04 -14.31
C ALA A 321 -1.04 -17.50 -13.14
N PRO A 322 -0.40 -16.99 -12.07
CA PRO A 322 -1.06 -16.05 -11.19
C PRO A 322 -1.45 -14.76 -11.94
N SER A 323 -2.42 -14.03 -11.39
CA SER A 323 -2.99 -12.82 -11.99
C SER A 323 -2.01 -11.66 -12.10
N CYS A 324 -0.99 -11.65 -11.25
CA CYS A 324 0.10 -10.69 -11.19
C CYS A 324 1.28 -11.37 -10.48
N SER A 325 2.38 -10.66 -10.25
CA SER A 325 3.45 -11.13 -9.37
C SER A 325 2.89 -11.55 -8.00
N LEU A 326 3.40 -12.66 -7.43
CA LEU A 326 3.06 -13.11 -6.09
C LEU A 326 3.75 -12.26 -4.98
N LEU A 327 4.45 -11.19 -5.35
CA LEU A 327 5.04 -10.21 -4.43
C LEU A 327 4.03 -9.69 -3.38
N HIS A 328 2.75 -9.62 -3.76
CA HIS A 328 1.69 -9.02 -2.94
C HIS A 328 0.99 -10.00 -1.98
N VAL A 329 1.46 -11.25 -1.88
CA VAL A 329 0.98 -12.24 -0.92
C VAL A 329 2.13 -12.79 -0.08
N PRO A 330 1.85 -13.33 1.12
CA PRO A 330 2.92 -13.89 1.94
C PRO A 330 3.54 -15.14 1.30
N VAL A 331 4.70 -15.55 1.81
CA VAL A 331 5.51 -16.60 1.17
C VAL A 331 4.91 -18.00 1.34
N ASP A 332 4.64 -18.44 2.57
CA ASP A 332 4.29 -19.83 2.85
C ASP A 332 3.33 -20.00 4.04
N LEU A 333 2.13 -20.50 3.76
CA LEU A 333 1.12 -20.81 4.78
C LEU A 333 1.55 -21.97 5.70
N GLY A 334 2.49 -22.80 5.24
CA GLY A 334 3.13 -23.85 6.04
C GLY A 334 3.82 -23.32 7.29
N SER A 335 4.21 -22.04 7.31
CA SER A 335 4.85 -21.38 8.45
C SER A 335 3.87 -21.02 9.57
N GLU A 336 2.56 -21.02 9.31
CA GLU A 336 1.52 -20.68 10.28
C GLU A 336 1.21 -21.88 11.19
N ALA A 337 1.66 -21.81 12.45
CA ALA A 337 1.49 -22.88 13.43
C ALA A 337 0.29 -22.65 14.37
N LYS A 338 -0.09 -21.38 14.60
CA LYS A 338 -1.15 -20.98 15.53
C LYS A 338 -2.47 -20.59 14.86
N LEU A 339 -2.51 -20.60 13.53
CA LEU A 339 -3.73 -20.26 12.80
C LEU A 339 -4.75 -21.40 12.96
N ASP A 340 -5.99 -21.02 13.25
CA ASP A 340 -7.15 -21.92 13.32
C ASP A 340 -7.23 -22.83 12.09
N SER A 341 -7.52 -24.12 12.30
CA SER A 341 -7.45 -25.13 11.23
C SER A 341 -8.47 -24.88 10.12
N ASP A 342 -9.67 -24.42 10.46
CA ASP A 342 -10.72 -24.17 9.48
C ASP A 342 -10.32 -22.99 8.60
N ILE A 343 -9.91 -21.89 9.23
CA ILE A 343 -9.45 -20.70 8.51
C ILE A 343 -8.22 -21.03 7.68
N ARG A 344 -7.23 -21.72 8.24
CA ARG A 344 -6.03 -22.14 7.50
C ARG A 344 -6.40 -22.94 6.25
N SER A 345 -7.44 -23.77 6.31
CA SER A 345 -7.91 -24.54 5.15
C SER A 345 -8.47 -23.66 4.03
N TRP A 346 -8.91 -22.43 4.32
CA TRP A 346 -9.49 -21.49 3.34
C TRP A 346 -8.45 -20.61 2.64
N LEU A 347 -7.18 -20.70 3.05
CA LEU A 347 -6.11 -19.80 2.59
C LEU A 347 -5.13 -20.50 1.63
N ALA A 348 -4.45 -19.67 0.85
CA ALA A 348 -3.32 -20.01 0.01
C ALA A 348 -2.35 -18.82 -0.06
N PHE A 349 -1.11 -19.01 0.40
CA PHE A 349 -0.01 -18.06 0.24
C PHE A 349 0.76 -18.39 -1.06
N ALA A 350 1.86 -17.70 -1.36
CA ALA A 350 2.58 -17.84 -2.64
C ALA A 350 2.90 -19.29 -3.01
N ARG A 351 3.44 -20.09 -2.07
CA ARG A 351 3.71 -21.53 -2.31
C ARG A 351 2.46 -22.33 -2.63
N GLN A 352 1.38 -22.13 -1.88
CA GLN A 352 0.13 -22.86 -2.10
C GLN A 352 -0.55 -22.45 -3.41
N LYS A 353 -0.41 -21.19 -3.82
CA LYS A 353 -0.89 -20.68 -5.12
C LYS A 353 -0.19 -21.32 -6.31
N LEU A 354 1.11 -21.59 -6.20
CA LEU A 354 1.83 -22.36 -7.22
C LEU A 354 1.35 -23.81 -7.29
N ALA A 355 1.04 -24.43 -6.14
CA ALA A 355 0.45 -25.76 -6.12
C ALA A 355 -0.95 -25.78 -6.76
N GLU A 356 -1.80 -24.79 -6.46
CA GLU A 356 -3.10 -24.59 -7.13
C GLU A 356 -2.95 -24.49 -8.64
N LEU A 357 -1.98 -23.71 -9.11
CA LEU A 357 -1.68 -23.56 -10.54
C LEU A 357 -1.26 -24.89 -11.19
N SER A 358 -0.40 -25.67 -10.54
CA SER A 358 0.00 -27.00 -11.02
C SER A 358 -1.18 -27.99 -11.10
N VAL A 359 -2.15 -27.92 -10.18
CA VAL A 359 -3.36 -28.75 -10.23
C VAL A 359 -4.21 -28.38 -11.45
N LEU A 360 -4.40 -27.10 -11.74
CA LEU A 360 -5.16 -26.65 -12.91
C LEU A 360 -4.54 -27.15 -14.21
N ALA A 361 -3.22 -27.04 -14.35
CA ALA A 361 -2.52 -27.47 -15.56
C ALA A 361 -2.60 -28.99 -15.76
N ARG A 362 -2.41 -29.78 -14.70
CA ARG A 362 -2.56 -31.25 -14.75
C ARG A 362 -3.99 -31.65 -15.12
N ALA A 363 -5.01 -31.00 -14.57
CA ALA A 363 -6.40 -31.26 -14.93
C ALA A 363 -6.66 -31.07 -16.43
N ILE A 364 -6.11 -29.99 -17.02
CA ILE A 364 -6.28 -29.65 -18.44
C ILE A 364 -5.47 -30.58 -19.35
N ASN A 365 -4.23 -30.89 -18.98
CA ASN A 365 -3.30 -31.64 -19.82
C ASN A 365 -3.49 -33.16 -19.72
N ASP A 366 -3.70 -33.66 -18.51
CA ASP A 366 -3.68 -35.09 -18.19
C ASP A 366 -5.07 -35.65 -17.83
N GLY A 367 -6.05 -34.76 -17.64
CA GLY A 367 -7.43 -35.08 -17.31
C GLY A 367 -7.75 -35.01 -15.81
N TYR A 368 -9.03 -34.76 -15.52
CA TYR A 368 -9.56 -34.49 -14.17
C TYR A 368 -9.29 -35.61 -13.17
N GLU A 369 -9.34 -36.87 -13.63
CA GLU A 369 -9.10 -38.05 -12.79
C GLU A 369 -7.70 -38.06 -12.17
N THR A 370 -6.73 -37.39 -12.78
CA THR A 370 -5.34 -37.34 -12.28
C THR A 370 -5.16 -36.42 -11.08
N VAL A 371 -6.13 -35.56 -10.80
CA VAL A 371 -6.11 -34.58 -9.70
C VAL A 371 -7.40 -34.62 -8.86
N ALA A 372 -8.15 -35.73 -8.94
CA ALA A 372 -9.47 -35.84 -8.32
C ALA A 372 -9.43 -35.61 -6.80
N ASP A 373 -8.41 -36.12 -6.11
CA ASP A 373 -8.24 -35.94 -4.67
C ASP A 373 -7.93 -34.49 -4.30
N GLU A 374 -7.05 -33.82 -5.06
CA GLU A 374 -6.74 -32.40 -4.86
C GLU A 374 -7.97 -31.50 -5.10
N LEU A 375 -8.77 -31.81 -6.13
CA LEU A 375 -10.01 -31.09 -6.43
C LEU A 375 -11.09 -31.33 -5.37
N ALA A 376 -11.24 -32.56 -4.88
CA ALA A 376 -12.17 -32.88 -3.80
C ALA A 376 -11.79 -32.18 -2.49
N ALA A 377 -10.51 -32.16 -2.14
CA ALA A 377 -10.00 -31.45 -0.96
C ALA A 377 -10.19 -29.92 -1.10
N ASN A 378 -9.93 -29.37 -2.29
CA ASN A 378 -10.22 -27.95 -2.58
C ASN A 378 -11.70 -27.65 -2.40
N GLN A 379 -12.59 -28.44 -3.00
CA GLN A 379 -14.05 -28.24 -2.91
C GLN A 379 -14.54 -28.31 -1.47
N ALA A 380 -14.05 -29.25 -0.67
CA ALA A 380 -14.41 -29.35 0.75
C ALA A 380 -14.03 -28.09 1.54
N ALA A 381 -12.89 -27.46 1.23
CA ALA A 381 -12.48 -26.20 1.85
C ALA A 381 -13.35 -25.01 1.39
N ILE A 382 -13.73 -24.95 0.11
CA ILE A 382 -14.65 -23.93 -0.40
C ILE A 382 -16.04 -24.07 0.25
N ASP A 383 -16.57 -25.29 0.31
CA ASP A 383 -17.90 -25.57 0.88
C ASP A 383 -17.93 -25.36 2.40
N SER A 384 -16.82 -25.60 3.11
CA SER A 384 -16.74 -25.37 4.55
C SER A 384 -16.75 -23.87 4.87
N ARG A 385 -16.04 -23.05 4.09
CA ARG A 385 -16.08 -21.58 4.21
C ARG A 385 -17.48 -21.04 3.93
N ALA A 386 -18.07 -21.43 2.80
CA ALA A 386 -19.38 -20.93 2.35
C ALA A 386 -20.54 -21.26 3.33
N ARG A 387 -20.41 -22.32 4.12
CA ARG A 387 -21.41 -22.73 5.12
C ARG A 387 -21.08 -22.31 6.55
N SER A 388 -19.94 -21.65 6.77
CA SER A 388 -19.46 -21.32 8.11
C SER A 388 -20.28 -20.20 8.75
N GLU A 389 -20.81 -20.45 9.94
CA GLU A 389 -21.47 -19.42 10.76
C GLU A 389 -20.49 -18.34 11.26
N ARG A 390 -19.18 -18.63 11.23
CA ARG A 390 -18.14 -17.63 11.52
C ARG A 390 -17.96 -16.66 10.36
N VAL A 391 -18.30 -17.08 9.13
CA VAL A 391 -18.27 -16.26 7.93
C VAL A 391 -19.58 -15.48 7.78
N HIS A 392 -20.71 -16.09 8.15
CA HIS A 392 -22.04 -15.52 8.01
C HIS A 392 -22.75 -15.31 9.36
N ASN A 393 -22.82 -14.06 9.81
CA ASN A 393 -23.52 -13.67 11.03
C ASN A 393 -24.86 -13.00 10.68
N PRO A 394 -26.02 -13.65 10.94
CA PRO A 394 -27.33 -13.10 10.61
C PRO A 394 -27.62 -11.73 11.25
N LYS A 395 -27.09 -11.46 12.46
CA LYS A 395 -27.30 -10.18 13.14
C LYS A 395 -26.57 -9.05 12.44
N VAL A 396 -25.36 -9.30 11.94
CA VAL A 396 -24.59 -8.31 11.20
C VAL A 396 -25.25 -8.01 9.86
N LYS A 397 -25.69 -9.05 9.14
CA LYS A 397 -26.42 -8.87 7.87
C LYS A 397 -27.70 -8.05 8.04
N GLU A 398 -28.45 -8.31 9.11
CA GLU A 398 -29.66 -7.53 9.40
C GLU A 398 -29.34 -6.08 9.79
N ALA A 399 -28.28 -5.85 10.56
CA ALA A 399 -27.84 -4.50 10.91
C ALA A 399 -27.45 -3.68 9.67
N VAL A 400 -26.73 -4.28 8.71
CA VAL A 400 -26.38 -3.63 7.44
C VAL A 400 -27.62 -3.34 6.61
N ARG A 401 -28.57 -4.27 6.51
CA ARG A 401 -29.84 -4.05 5.78
C ARG A 401 -30.72 -2.96 6.41
N SER A 402 -30.56 -2.73 7.70
CA SER A 402 -31.30 -1.71 8.45
C SER A 402 -30.67 -0.31 8.36
N ILE A 403 -29.54 -0.15 7.64
CA ILE A 403 -28.93 1.17 7.42
C ILE A 403 -29.91 2.03 6.61
N SER A 404 -30.18 3.21 7.15
CA SER A 404 -30.97 4.25 6.48
C SER A 404 -30.09 5.47 6.16
N PRO A 405 -30.45 6.29 5.16
CA PRO A 405 -29.63 7.43 4.75
C PRO A 405 -29.32 8.45 5.86
N ASP A 406 -30.20 8.57 6.85
CA ASP A 406 -30.05 9.44 8.01
C ASP A 406 -28.93 8.98 8.97
N LEU A 407 -28.51 7.71 8.93
CA LEU A 407 -27.46 7.19 9.81
C LEU A 407 -26.09 7.86 9.57
N GLY A 408 -25.85 8.27 8.32
CA GLY A 408 -24.66 9.00 7.88
C GLY A 408 -24.81 10.53 7.92
N GLN A 409 -25.86 11.09 8.52
CA GLN A 409 -26.08 12.54 8.58
C GLN A 409 -25.89 13.07 9.99
N ARG A 410 -25.14 14.18 10.12
CA ARG A 410 -25.12 14.97 11.36
C ARG A 410 -26.50 15.63 11.56
N LYS A 411 -26.83 15.97 12.80
CA LYS A 411 -28.09 16.64 13.13
C LYS A 411 -28.20 18.03 12.50
N SER A 412 -27.09 18.75 12.45
CA SER A 412 -27.02 20.12 11.93
C SER A 412 -25.87 20.26 10.92
N PRO A 413 -25.95 21.18 9.95
CA PRO A 413 -24.85 21.47 9.02
C PRO A 413 -23.65 22.11 9.75
N TYR A 414 -22.45 21.99 9.16
CA TYR A 414 -21.20 22.43 9.80
C TYR A 414 -21.26 23.87 10.34
N GLY A 415 -21.83 24.83 9.59
CA GLY A 415 -21.92 26.23 10.05
C GLY A 415 -22.64 26.40 11.40
N GLU A 416 -23.64 25.57 11.71
CA GLU A 416 -24.30 25.58 13.02
C GLU A 416 -23.49 24.84 14.09
N ARG A 417 -22.82 23.75 13.71
CA ARG A 417 -21.99 22.94 14.61
C ARG A 417 -20.74 23.69 15.05
N ALA A 418 -20.05 24.35 14.13
CA ALA A 418 -18.83 25.12 14.38
C ALA A 418 -19.04 26.15 15.50
N GLY A 419 -20.15 26.90 15.48
CA GLY A 419 -20.49 27.84 16.56
C GLY A 419 -20.65 27.18 17.93
N LYS A 420 -21.31 26.02 17.99
CA LYS A 420 -21.47 25.23 19.23
C LYS A 420 -20.13 24.65 19.71
N GLN A 421 -19.32 24.14 18.79
CA GLN A 421 -17.99 23.57 19.06
C GLN A 421 -17.03 24.63 19.58
N HIS A 422 -16.96 25.81 18.95
CA HIS A 422 -16.12 26.91 19.43
C HIS A 422 -16.54 27.38 20.83
N THR A 423 -17.85 27.45 21.09
CA THR A 423 -18.37 27.82 22.43
C THR A 423 -18.03 26.77 23.47
N HIS A 424 -18.15 25.48 23.12
CA HIS A 424 -17.93 24.36 24.03
C HIS A 424 -16.46 24.10 24.34
N LEU A 425 -15.60 24.11 23.30
CA LEU A 425 -14.17 23.82 23.41
C LEU A 425 -13.34 25.06 23.80
N ASN A 426 -13.83 26.26 23.49
CA ASN A 426 -13.18 27.55 23.78
C ASN A 426 -11.69 27.58 23.35
N LEU A 427 -11.43 27.13 22.12
CA LEU A 427 -10.09 27.09 21.54
C LEU A 427 -9.66 28.48 21.03
N PRO A 428 -8.36 28.82 21.12
CA PRO A 428 -7.85 30.05 20.50
C PRO A 428 -7.82 29.92 18.96
N LEU A 429 -7.63 31.05 18.27
CA LEU A 429 -7.25 31.03 16.85
C LEU A 429 -5.94 30.26 16.65
N TYR A 430 -5.77 29.63 15.48
CA TYR A 430 -4.63 28.75 15.20
C TYR A 430 -4.42 27.69 16.28
N PRO A 431 -5.45 26.91 16.67
CA PRO A 431 -5.30 25.89 17.72
C PRO A 431 -4.21 24.90 17.32
N THR A 432 -3.36 24.56 18.29
CA THR A 432 -2.25 23.63 18.12
C THR A 432 -2.63 22.23 18.58
N THR A 433 -2.29 21.24 17.78
CA THR A 433 -2.50 19.83 18.11
C THR A 433 -1.45 18.95 17.45
N THR A 434 -1.48 17.65 17.76
CA THR A 434 -0.75 16.64 17.01
C THR A 434 -1.73 15.60 16.47
N ILE A 435 -1.22 14.69 15.63
CA ILE A 435 -2.06 13.75 14.88
C ILE A 435 -2.50 12.55 15.72
N GLY A 436 -1.67 12.05 16.65
CA GLY A 436 -2.04 10.90 17.49
C GLY A 436 -0.87 10.24 18.18
N SER A 437 -0.11 9.45 17.44
CA SER A 437 1.02 8.69 18.00
C SER A 437 2.20 9.56 18.45
N PHE A 438 2.84 9.17 19.55
CA PHE A 438 4.13 9.68 20.02
C PHE A 438 5.25 8.63 19.85
N PRO A 439 6.55 8.98 20.03
CA PRO A 439 7.68 8.07 19.85
C PRO A 439 7.48 6.67 20.44
N GLN A 440 7.50 5.63 19.59
CA GLN A 440 7.49 4.25 20.07
C GLN A 440 8.88 3.81 20.50
N THR A 441 9.17 4.07 21.78
CA THR A 441 10.43 3.75 22.45
C THR A 441 10.73 2.25 22.44
N GLN A 442 12.00 1.89 22.65
CA GLN A 442 12.38 0.48 22.80
C GLN A 442 11.66 -0.19 23.97
N ASP A 443 11.36 0.55 25.03
CA ASP A 443 10.72 0.01 26.23
C ASP A 443 9.22 -0.25 26.02
N ILE A 444 8.51 0.61 25.26
CA ILE A 444 7.15 0.32 24.79
C ILE A 444 7.15 -0.99 23.97
N ARG A 445 8.08 -1.12 23.02
CA ARG A 445 8.17 -2.31 22.15
C ARG A 445 8.48 -3.58 22.95
N LYS A 446 9.45 -3.53 23.88
CA LYS A 446 9.79 -4.65 24.77
C LYS A 446 8.62 -5.04 25.66
N THR A 447 7.92 -4.06 26.22
CA THR A 447 6.77 -4.30 27.11
C THR A 447 5.61 -4.97 26.37
N ARG A 448 5.26 -4.48 25.17
CA ARG A 448 4.23 -5.13 24.33
C ARG A 448 4.64 -6.55 23.92
N LEU A 449 5.90 -6.76 23.57
CA LEU A 449 6.40 -8.10 23.23
C LEU A 449 6.33 -9.05 24.43
N ALA A 450 6.75 -8.62 25.61
CA ALA A 450 6.67 -9.41 26.84
C ALA A 450 5.22 -9.76 27.18
N PHE A 451 4.27 -8.82 27.02
CA PHE A 451 2.85 -9.09 27.21
C PHE A 451 2.32 -10.10 26.18
N LYS A 452 2.65 -9.95 24.89
CA LYS A 452 2.27 -10.88 23.82
C LYS A 452 2.83 -12.29 24.04
N LYS A 453 3.98 -12.40 24.69
CA LYS A 453 4.60 -13.68 25.11
C LYS A 453 4.12 -14.19 26.46
N GLN A 454 3.19 -13.48 27.13
CA GLN A 454 2.68 -13.81 28.46
C GLN A 454 3.78 -13.84 29.55
N GLU A 455 4.85 -13.07 29.36
CA GLU A 455 5.97 -12.92 30.31
C GLU A 455 5.66 -11.90 31.43
N ILE A 456 4.66 -11.02 31.22
CA ILE A 456 4.16 -10.06 32.22
C ILE A 456 2.64 -10.14 32.33
N SER A 457 2.09 -9.76 33.48
CA SER A 457 0.64 -9.75 33.69
C SER A 457 -0.06 -8.63 32.90
N ALA A 458 -1.38 -8.77 32.67
CA ALA A 458 -2.18 -7.71 32.07
C ALA A 458 -2.16 -6.42 32.91
N GLY A 459 -2.16 -6.55 34.25
CA GLY A 459 -2.07 -5.40 35.15
C GLY A 459 -0.75 -4.64 35.01
N ASP A 460 0.38 -5.36 34.94
CA ASP A 460 1.71 -4.75 34.75
C ASP A 460 1.83 -4.08 33.39
N TYR A 461 1.31 -4.73 32.35
CA TYR A 461 1.25 -4.15 31.01
C TYR A 461 0.44 -2.84 31.01
N THR A 462 -0.78 -2.85 31.56
CA THR A 462 -1.63 -1.67 31.64
C THR A 462 -0.96 -0.55 32.44
N ALA A 463 -0.33 -0.85 33.58
CA ALA A 463 0.38 0.15 34.37
C ALA A 463 1.53 0.81 33.59
N LYS A 464 2.31 0.03 32.85
CA LYS A 464 3.41 0.55 32.02
C LYS A 464 2.93 1.40 30.86
N MET A 465 1.88 0.97 30.14
CA MET A 465 1.32 1.80 29.05
C MET A 465 0.68 3.09 29.57
N LYS A 466 0.03 3.04 30.75
CA LYS A 466 -0.46 4.24 31.43
C LYS A 466 0.65 5.22 31.79
N ALA A 467 1.82 4.74 32.26
CA ALA A 467 2.96 5.60 32.52
C ALA A 467 3.49 6.31 31.26
N GLU A 468 3.51 5.63 30.11
CA GLU A 468 3.88 6.22 28.83
C GLU A 468 2.86 7.27 28.35
N ILE A 469 1.56 6.99 28.53
CA ILE A 469 0.47 7.96 28.28
C ILE A 469 0.62 9.19 29.17
N GLU A 470 0.91 8.99 30.47
CA GLU A 470 1.14 10.09 31.39
C GLU A 470 2.33 10.94 30.95
N HIS A 471 3.45 10.32 30.59
CA HIS A 471 4.60 11.05 30.07
C HIS A 471 4.22 11.92 28.85
N ALA A 472 3.53 11.34 27.87
CA ALA A 472 3.09 12.06 26.69
C ALA A 472 2.16 13.24 27.03
N VAL A 473 1.17 13.05 27.90
CA VAL A 473 0.26 14.13 28.34
C VAL A 473 1.03 15.25 29.03
N ARG A 474 1.96 14.92 29.94
CA ARG A 474 2.74 15.92 30.68
C ARG A 474 3.68 16.72 29.77
N GLU A 475 4.33 16.08 28.79
CA GLU A 475 5.16 16.81 27.84
C GLU A 475 4.33 17.77 26.99
N GLN A 476 3.15 17.36 26.53
CA GLN A 476 2.25 18.24 25.78
C GLN A 476 1.74 19.44 26.61
N GLU A 477 1.42 19.22 27.89
CA GLU A 477 1.03 20.31 28.80
C GLU A 477 2.16 21.32 28.99
N LYS A 478 3.42 20.86 29.13
CA LYS A 478 4.60 21.73 29.24
C LYS A 478 4.82 22.56 27.98
N LEU A 479 4.66 21.94 26.81
CA LEU A 479 4.74 22.63 25.51
C LEU A 479 3.62 23.66 25.35
N GLY A 480 2.47 23.40 25.97
CA GLY A 480 1.32 24.29 25.94
C GLY A 480 0.39 24.06 24.74
N LEU A 481 0.41 22.87 24.13
CA LEU A 481 -0.51 22.45 23.05
C LEU A 481 -1.97 22.60 23.47
N ASP A 482 -2.86 23.02 22.55
CA ASP A 482 -4.26 23.34 22.88
C ASP A 482 -5.15 22.09 22.95
N VAL A 483 -4.99 21.19 21.99
CA VAL A 483 -5.70 19.89 21.92
C VAL A 483 -4.68 18.75 21.96
N LEU A 484 -4.84 17.86 22.93
CA LEU A 484 -3.86 16.81 23.23
C LEU A 484 -4.23 15.46 22.62
N VAL A 485 -3.26 14.55 22.60
CA VAL A 485 -3.42 13.13 22.24
C VAL A 485 -2.79 12.25 23.32
N HIS A 486 -3.21 10.98 23.46
CA HIS A 486 -2.64 10.08 24.47
C HIS A 486 -1.35 9.39 24.03
N GLY A 487 -0.96 9.50 22.75
CA GLY A 487 0.30 8.99 22.22
C GLY A 487 0.31 7.54 21.74
N GLU A 488 -0.80 6.80 21.91
CA GLU A 488 -1.01 5.46 21.34
C GLU A 488 0.08 4.41 21.70
N ALA A 489 0.63 4.51 22.92
CA ALA A 489 1.67 3.59 23.40
C ALA A 489 1.22 2.11 23.34
N GLU A 490 -0.07 1.87 23.59
CA GLU A 490 -0.69 0.55 23.57
C GLU A 490 -0.78 -0.05 22.15
N ARG A 491 -0.76 0.76 21.09
CA ARG A 491 -1.07 0.33 19.72
C ARG A 491 0.19 0.03 18.92
N ASN A 492 0.37 -1.22 18.50
CA ASN A 492 1.49 -1.57 17.63
C ASN A 492 1.30 -1.04 16.20
N ASP A 493 0.09 -1.13 15.68
CA ASP A 493 -0.29 -0.79 14.31
C ASP A 493 -1.76 -0.35 14.31
N MET A 494 -2.09 0.61 13.45
CA MET A 494 -3.41 1.25 13.45
C MET A 494 -4.51 0.36 12.86
N VAL A 495 -4.19 -0.77 12.23
CA VAL A 495 -5.20 -1.73 11.75
C VAL A 495 -5.12 -3.03 12.55
N GLU A 496 -3.92 -3.51 12.92
CA GLU A 496 -3.77 -4.70 13.78
C GLU A 496 -4.51 -4.52 15.11
N TYR A 497 -4.41 -3.34 15.73
CA TYR A 497 -5.01 -3.06 17.04
C TYR A 497 -6.54 -3.14 17.06
N PHE A 498 -7.22 -2.66 16.01
CA PHE A 498 -8.68 -2.75 15.92
C PHE A 498 -9.11 -4.15 15.52
N GLY A 499 -8.46 -4.75 14.53
CA GLY A 499 -8.81 -6.11 14.11
C GLY A 499 -8.66 -7.14 15.24
N GLU A 500 -7.67 -6.99 16.15
CA GLU A 500 -7.48 -7.89 17.32
C GLU A 500 -8.68 -7.83 18.29
N GLN A 501 -9.55 -6.83 18.15
CA GLN A 501 -10.70 -6.57 19.02
C GLN A 501 -12.05 -6.67 18.28
N LEU A 502 -12.03 -7.00 16.99
CA LEU A 502 -13.21 -7.20 16.16
C LEU A 502 -13.41 -8.70 15.88
N GLU A 503 -14.66 -9.13 15.91
CA GLU A 503 -15.03 -10.44 15.34
C GLU A 503 -14.91 -10.40 13.81
N GLY A 504 -14.71 -11.57 13.20
CA GLY A 504 -14.50 -11.69 11.75
C GLY A 504 -13.05 -11.48 11.29
N TYR A 505 -12.11 -11.25 12.22
CA TYR A 505 -10.67 -11.08 11.94
C TYR A 505 -9.82 -12.20 12.53
N VAL A 506 -8.71 -12.52 11.84
CA VAL A 506 -7.60 -13.32 12.38
C VAL A 506 -6.25 -12.77 11.94
N PHE A 507 -5.20 -13.23 12.62
CA PHE A 507 -3.85 -12.72 12.49
C PHE A 507 -2.87 -13.84 12.22
N SER A 508 -1.99 -13.62 11.25
CA SER A 508 -0.88 -14.51 10.95
C SER A 508 0.32 -14.27 11.87
N GLN A 509 1.21 -15.26 11.93
CA GLN A 509 2.53 -15.18 12.55
C GLN A 509 3.60 -14.71 11.55
N PHE A 510 3.54 -15.24 10.32
CA PHE A 510 4.52 -15.06 9.25
C PHE A 510 3.88 -14.59 7.93
N GLY A 511 2.63 -14.12 7.95
CA GLY A 511 1.95 -13.54 6.79
C GLY A 511 2.47 -12.16 6.38
N TRP A 512 3.79 -12.00 6.25
CA TRP A 512 4.46 -10.76 5.88
C TRP A 512 4.40 -10.53 4.38
N VAL A 513 4.19 -9.27 3.99
CA VAL A 513 4.24 -8.77 2.60
C VAL A 513 5.14 -7.54 2.56
N GLN A 514 5.96 -7.41 1.53
CA GLN A 514 6.79 -6.22 1.36
C GLN A 514 5.92 -5.01 1.03
N SER A 515 6.11 -3.90 1.75
CA SER A 515 5.45 -2.64 1.44
C SER A 515 6.41 -1.67 0.77
N TYR A 516 7.62 -1.48 1.31
CA TYR A 516 8.69 -0.74 0.63
C TYR A 516 10.06 -1.10 1.23
N GLY A 517 11.09 -1.17 0.38
CA GLY A 517 12.45 -1.48 0.82
C GLY A 517 12.50 -2.72 1.73
N SER A 518 13.08 -2.60 2.93
CA SER A 518 13.08 -3.67 3.93
C SER A 518 11.86 -3.69 4.86
N ARG A 519 10.92 -2.73 4.74
CA ARG A 519 9.70 -2.69 5.57
C ARG A 519 8.66 -3.63 4.98
N CYS A 520 8.25 -4.59 5.82
CA CYS A 520 7.14 -5.49 5.55
C CYS A 520 5.96 -5.12 6.45
N VAL A 521 4.76 -5.32 5.93
CA VAL A 521 3.50 -5.28 6.69
C VAL A 521 2.99 -6.69 6.88
N LYS A 522 2.13 -6.88 7.88
CA LYS A 522 1.49 -8.17 8.15
C LYS A 522 -0.02 -7.91 8.23
N PRO A 523 -0.70 -7.79 7.07
CA PRO A 523 -2.11 -7.41 7.02
C PRO A 523 -2.97 -8.38 7.82
N PRO A 524 -3.96 -7.88 8.59
CA PRO A 524 -4.97 -8.74 9.20
C PRO A 524 -5.78 -9.46 8.13
N ILE A 525 -6.36 -10.60 8.49
CA ILE A 525 -7.20 -11.40 7.58
C ILE A 525 -8.65 -11.21 8.02
N LEU A 526 -9.40 -10.45 7.24
CA LEU A 526 -10.83 -10.33 7.41
C LEU A 526 -11.45 -11.58 6.78
N PHE A 527 -12.00 -12.51 7.57
CA PHE A 527 -12.51 -13.79 7.07
C PHE A 527 -14.02 -13.94 7.16
N GLY A 528 -14.69 -13.18 8.03
CA GLY A 528 -16.13 -13.30 8.27
C GLY A 528 -16.84 -11.98 8.50
N ASP A 529 -18.12 -12.07 8.87
CA ASP A 529 -18.94 -10.88 9.15
C ASP A 529 -18.48 -10.19 10.45
N ILE A 530 -18.42 -8.87 10.41
CA ILE A 530 -17.68 -8.05 11.38
C ILE A 530 -18.62 -7.53 12.47
N SER A 531 -18.20 -7.65 13.72
CA SER A 531 -18.89 -7.01 14.84
C SER A 531 -17.92 -6.63 15.95
N ARG A 532 -18.30 -5.62 16.73
CA ARG A 532 -17.53 -5.15 17.88
C ARG A 532 -18.11 -5.74 19.18
N PRO A 533 -17.44 -6.70 19.83
CA PRO A 533 -17.96 -7.34 21.04
C PRO A 533 -17.86 -6.46 22.30
N LYS A 534 -16.92 -5.52 22.34
CA LYS A 534 -16.67 -4.63 23.50
C LYS A 534 -16.01 -3.32 23.06
N ALA A 535 -16.03 -2.31 23.95
CA ALA A 535 -15.26 -1.09 23.76
C ALA A 535 -13.75 -1.37 23.63
N MET A 536 -13.11 -0.67 22.70
CA MET A 536 -11.74 -0.95 22.27
C MET A 536 -10.71 0.03 22.85
N THR A 537 -11.08 1.31 22.94
CA THR A 537 -10.16 2.43 23.20
C THR A 537 -10.57 3.29 24.41
N VAL A 538 -11.82 3.14 24.86
CA VAL A 538 -12.44 3.98 25.91
C VAL A 538 -11.64 4.02 27.21
N ASP A 539 -11.09 2.90 27.66
CA ASP A 539 -10.37 2.84 28.94
C ASP A 539 -9.07 3.66 28.93
N TRP A 540 -8.37 3.69 27.78
CA TRP A 540 -7.13 4.45 27.61
C TRP A 540 -7.40 5.95 27.61
N ILE A 541 -8.40 6.39 26.85
CA ILE A 541 -8.72 7.82 26.75
C ILE A 541 -9.32 8.35 28.05
N LYS A 542 -10.13 7.57 28.78
CA LYS A 542 -10.62 7.96 30.12
C LYS A 542 -9.47 8.19 31.10
N TYR A 543 -8.47 7.31 31.07
CA TYR A 543 -7.28 7.50 31.89
C TYR A 543 -6.51 8.75 31.46
N ALA A 544 -6.24 8.93 30.16
CA ALA A 544 -5.55 10.11 29.66
C ALA A 544 -6.27 11.41 30.04
N GLN A 545 -7.60 11.47 29.86
CA GLN A 545 -8.42 12.64 30.20
C GLN A 545 -8.47 12.90 31.71
N SER A 546 -8.27 11.89 32.56
CA SER A 546 -8.17 12.10 34.01
C SER A 546 -6.89 12.83 34.44
N LEU A 547 -5.88 12.92 33.58
CA LEU A 547 -4.59 13.53 33.88
C LEU A 547 -4.55 15.04 33.59
N THR A 548 -5.49 15.57 32.79
CA THR A 548 -5.46 16.94 32.28
C THR A 548 -6.86 17.54 32.13
N ASN A 549 -6.96 18.86 32.21
CA ASN A 549 -8.19 19.59 31.91
C ASN A 549 -8.29 20.02 30.43
N LYS A 550 -7.22 19.82 29.64
CA LYS A 550 -7.27 20.11 28.20
C LYS A 550 -8.06 19.02 27.47
N PRO A 551 -8.72 19.34 26.35
CA PRO A 551 -9.40 18.33 25.53
C PRO A 551 -8.39 17.35 24.95
N LEU A 552 -8.71 16.06 25.03
CA LEU A 552 -7.97 14.98 24.37
C LEU A 552 -8.76 14.39 23.21
N LYS A 553 -8.05 14.07 22.12
CA LYS A 553 -8.62 13.37 20.97
C LYS A 553 -8.81 11.88 21.27
N GLY A 554 -10.04 11.39 21.10
CA GLY A 554 -10.27 9.96 20.88
C GLY A 554 -9.74 9.56 19.51
N MET A 555 -9.01 8.44 19.42
CA MET A 555 -8.26 8.10 18.20
C MET A 555 -8.75 6.77 17.62
N LEU A 556 -9.26 6.80 16.39
CA LEU A 556 -9.79 5.65 15.68
C LEU A 556 -9.22 5.57 14.26
N THR A 557 -9.18 4.35 13.71
CA THR A 557 -8.94 4.16 12.28
C THR A 557 -10.27 3.93 11.59
N GLY A 558 -10.47 4.61 10.46
CA GLY A 558 -11.70 4.56 9.70
C GLY A 558 -11.94 3.22 9.00
N PRO A 559 -13.20 2.93 8.64
CA PRO A 559 -13.60 1.66 8.05
C PRO A 559 -12.91 1.39 6.69
N VAL A 560 -12.64 2.41 5.88
CA VAL A 560 -12.03 2.23 4.55
C VAL A 560 -10.56 1.82 4.71
N THR A 561 -9.85 2.40 5.66
CA THR A 561 -8.46 2.06 5.98
C THR A 561 -8.33 0.69 6.61
N ILE A 562 -9.20 0.35 7.57
CA ILE A 562 -9.21 -1.01 8.16
C ILE A 562 -9.47 -2.06 7.07
N LEU A 563 -10.33 -1.76 6.09
CA LEU A 563 -10.59 -2.62 4.95
C LEU A 563 -9.38 -2.73 4.01
N ASN A 564 -8.86 -1.60 3.51
CA ASN A 564 -7.83 -1.57 2.46
C ASN A 564 -6.48 -2.12 2.94
N TRP A 565 -6.15 -2.02 4.23
CA TRP A 565 -4.92 -2.58 4.79
C TRP A 565 -5.09 -3.97 5.43
N SER A 566 -6.21 -4.64 5.14
CA SER A 566 -6.45 -6.04 5.46
C SER A 566 -6.49 -6.90 4.19
N PHE A 567 -6.21 -8.19 4.33
CA PHE A 567 -6.66 -9.16 3.33
C PHE A 567 -8.18 -9.33 3.46
N VAL A 568 -8.90 -8.71 2.53
CA VAL A 568 -10.37 -8.65 2.50
C VAL A 568 -10.93 -9.94 1.91
N ARG A 569 -12.05 -10.42 2.45
CA ARG A 569 -12.91 -11.46 1.87
C ARG A 569 -13.16 -11.26 0.38
N ASP A 570 -13.24 -12.35 -0.36
CA ASP A 570 -13.59 -12.41 -1.78
C ASP A 570 -14.97 -13.02 -2.06
N ASP A 571 -15.76 -13.31 -1.01
CA ASP A 571 -17.10 -13.90 -1.10
C ASP A 571 -18.25 -12.88 -1.03
N GLN A 572 -17.93 -11.59 -0.92
CA GLN A 572 -18.91 -10.49 -0.94
C GLN A 572 -18.26 -9.18 -1.42
N PRO A 573 -19.06 -8.16 -1.80
CA PRO A 573 -18.54 -6.85 -2.17
C PRO A 573 -17.72 -6.18 -1.05
N ARG A 574 -16.70 -5.40 -1.45
CA ARG A 574 -15.90 -4.59 -0.52
C ARG A 574 -16.76 -3.57 0.24
N SER A 575 -17.74 -2.97 -0.44
CA SER A 575 -18.68 -2.00 0.13
C SER A 575 -19.48 -2.60 1.29
N GLU A 576 -20.00 -3.82 1.16
CA GLU A 576 -20.71 -4.51 2.25
C GLU A 576 -19.80 -4.74 3.46
N SER A 577 -18.56 -5.16 3.23
CA SER A 577 -17.58 -5.34 4.32
C SER A 577 -17.24 -4.01 4.99
N CYS A 578 -17.15 -2.92 4.21
CA CYS A 578 -16.89 -1.58 4.74
C CYS A 578 -18.06 -1.06 5.59
N LEU A 579 -19.32 -1.31 5.19
CA LEU A 579 -20.50 -0.96 5.99
C LEU A 579 -20.52 -1.71 7.33
N GLN A 580 -20.11 -2.98 7.35
CA GLN A 580 -19.98 -3.72 8.61
C GLN A 580 -18.91 -3.10 9.53
N LEU A 581 -17.75 -2.72 8.98
CA LEU A 581 -16.73 -1.96 9.71
C LEU A 581 -17.27 -0.63 10.21
N ALA A 582 -18.01 0.10 9.37
CA ALA A 582 -18.56 1.39 9.71
C ALA A 582 -19.50 1.30 10.92
N LEU A 583 -20.40 0.30 10.94
CA LEU A 583 -21.27 0.04 12.08
C LEU A 583 -20.48 -0.36 13.34
N ALA A 584 -19.44 -1.17 13.21
CA ALA A 584 -18.61 -1.59 14.32
C ALA A 584 -17.83 -0.41 14.94
N ILE A 585 -17.20 0.43 14.11
CA ILE A 585 -16.45 1.60 14.58
C ILE A 585 -17.41 2.71 15.05
N ARG A 586 -18.59 2.87 14.45
CA ARG A 586 -19.63 3.80 14.94
C ARG A 586 -19.97 3.57 16.41
N GLN A 587 -20.08 2.31 16.84
CA GLN A 587 -20.34 1.99 18.24
C GLN A 587 -19.20 2.47 19.15
N GLU A 588 -17.95 2.39 18.69
CA GLU A 588 -16.81 2.92 19.43
C GLU A 588 -16.82 4.45 19.48
N VAL A 589 -17.16 5.13 18.39
CA VAL A 589 -17.37 6.59 18.35
C VAL A 589 -18.40 7.03 19.37
N GLN A 590 -19.54 6.33 19.44
CA GLN A 590 -20.61 6.63 20.39
C GLN A 590 -20.19 6.36 21.85
N ASP A 591 -19.42 5.29 22.10
CA ASP A 591 -18.90 5.01 23.44
C ASP A 591 -17.84 6.03 23.89
N LEU A 592 -17.01 6.53 22.97
CA LEU A 592 -16.07 7.63 23.23
C LEU A 592 -16.81 8.92 23.59
N GLU A 593 -17.83 9.29 22.83
CA GLU A 593 -18.66 10.46 23.15
C GLU A 593 -19.38 10.30 24.51
N ALA A 594 -19.94 9.12 24.78
CA ALA A 594 -20.59 8.81 26.06
C ALA A 594 -19.60 8.83 27.24
N ALA A 595 -18.32 8.57 26.97
CA ALA A 595 -17.23 8.69 27.95
C ALA A 595 -16.77 10.13 28.20
N GLY A 596 -17.35 11.13 27.51
CA GLY A 596 -17.02 12.55 27.67
C GLY A 596 -15.93 13.07 26.74
N VAL A 597 -15.54 12.29 25.71
CA VAL A 597 -14.58 12.74 24.69
C VAL A 597 -15.31 13.67 23.72
N ASN A 598 -14.83 14.91 23.60
CA ASN A 598 -15.46 15.95 22.77
C ASN A 598 -14.79 16.14 21.39
N ILE A 599 -13.65 15.51 21.16
CA ILE A 599 -12.93 15.51 19.88
C ILE A 599 -12.58 14.07 19.55
N ILE A 600 -13.08 13.55 18.43
CA ILE A 600 -12.84 12.17 17.99
C ILE A 600 -12.25 12.22 16.59
N GLN A 601 -11.02 11.72 16.45
CA GLN A 601 -10.34 11.61 15.18
C GLN A 601 -10.49 10.20 14.60
N ILE A 602 -10.90 10.14 13.34
CA ILE A 602 -11.09 8.90 12.57
C ILE A 602 -10.21 9.00 11.32
N ASP A 603 -9.10 8.27 11.31
CA ASP A 603 -8.08 8.37 10.27
C ASP A 603 -8.43 7.53 9.03
N GLU A 604 -8.43 8.15 7.84
CA GLU A 604 -8.69 7.49 6.56
C GLU A 604 -7.51 7.58 5.58
N ALA A 605 -6.34 7.11 6.04
CA ALA A 605 -5.10 7.12 5.27
C ALA A 605 -5.17 6.31 3.95
N ALA A 606 -6.03 5.29 3.88
CA ALA A 606 -6.15 4.46 2.68
C ALA A 606 -7.34 4.82 1.77
N LEU A 607 -8.01 5.97 1.98
CA LEU A 607 -9.12 6.38 1.12
C LEU A 607 -8.67 6.53 -0.34
N ARG A 608 -7.58 7.27 -0.59
CA ARG A 608 -7.00 7.39 -1.94
C ARG A 608 -6.40 6.07 -2.42
N GLU A 609 -5.74 5.32 -1.53
CA GLU A 609 -5.09 4.06 -1.90
C GLU A 609 -6.06 3.01 -2.46
N GLY A 610 -7.33 3.06 -2.05
CA GLY A 610 -8.37 2.18 -2.57
C GLY A 610 -9.02 2.63 -3.87
N LEU A 611 -8.65 3.79 -4.43
CA LEU A 611 -9.19 4.26 -5.70
C LEU A 611 -8.91 3.22 -6.80
N PRO A 612 -9.92 2.89 -7.62
CA PRO A 612 -9.70 2.12 -8.83
C PRO A 612 -8.63 2.78 -9.72
N LEU A 613 -7.93 1.97 -10.51
CA LEU A 613 -6.90 2.47 -11.44
C LEU A 613 -7.46 3.35 -12.56
N ARG A 614 -8.77 3.27 -12.77
CA ARG A 614 -9.50 4.01 -13.77
C ARG A 614 -10.28 5.13 -13.12
N ARG A 615 -10.00 6.37 -13.50
CA ARG A 615 -10.69 7.58 -13.00
C ARG A 615 -12.21 7.50 -13.18
N LEU A 616 -12.68 6.90 -14.27
CA LEU A 616 -14.12 6.73 -14.51
C LEU A 616 -14.84 5.87 -13.45
N GLU A 617 -14.10 5.04 -12.72
CA GLU A 617 -14.63 4.16 -11.67
C GLU A 617 -14.52 4.79 -10.27
N TRP A 618 -13.84 5.94 -10.13
CA TRP A 618 -13.59 6.57 -8.84
C TRP A 618 -14.87 6.95 -8.11
N GLN A 619 -15.85 7.53 -8.80
CA GLN A 619 -17.08 7.97 -8.13
C GLN A 619 -17.80 6.81 -7.46
N SER A 620 -17.92 5.66 -8.13
CA SER A 620 -18.56 4.49 -7.55
C SER A 620 -17.85 3.99 -6.29
N TYR A 621 -16.52 4.12 -6.21
CA TYR A 621 -15.75 3.80 -5.02
C TYR A 621 -15.97 4.85 -3.91
N LEU A 622 -15.83 6.13 -4.27
CA LEU A 622 -15.93 7.25 -3.35
C LEU A 622 -17.32 7.32 -2.72
N ASP A 623 -18.38 7.01 -3.45
CA ASP A 623 -19.76 6.98 -2.96
C ASP A 623 -19.89 6.10 -1.70
N TRP A 624 -19.53 4.81 -1.79
CA TRP A 624 -19.67 3.90 -0.65
C TRP A 624 -18.59 4.12 0.41
N ALA A 625 -17.40 4.59 0.04
CA ALA A 625 -16.31 4.85 0.96
C ALA A 625 -16.63 6.05 1.88
N VAL A 626 -17.10 7.15 1.28
CA VAL A 626 -17.55 8.34 1.99
C VAL A 626 -18.81 8.04 2.81
N GLU A 627 -19.77 7.29 2.25
CA GLU A 627 -20.94 6.84 3.02
C GLU A 627 -20.54 6.03 4.26
N SER A 628 -19.61 5.09 4.12
CA SER A 628 -19.11 4.27 5.24
C SER A 628 -18.41 5.12 6.31
N PHE A 629 -17.59 6.09 5.91
CA PHE A 629 -17.00 7.05 6.84
C PHE A 629 -18.08 7.85 7.58
N ARG A 630 -19.06 8.39 6.85
CA ARG A 630 -20.16 9.17 7.44
C ARG A 630 -20.99 8.36 8.42
N ILE A 631 -21.31 7.10 8.10
CA ILE A 631 -21.99 6.18 9.02
C ILE A 631 -21.16 5.98 10.29
N THR A 632 -19.83 5.92 10.16
CA THR A 632 -18.93 5.82 11.32
C THR A 632 -18.98 7.08 12.18
N ALA A 633 -18.80 8.24 11.55
CA ALA A 633 -18.55 9.52 12.20
C ALA A 633 -19.82 10.22 12.74
N ASN A 634 -20.91 10.20 11.99
CA ASN A 634 -22.00 11.17 12.17
C ASN A 634 -23.04 10.77 13.23
N GLY A 635 -22.69 9.86 14.14
CA GLY A 635 -23.52 9.45 15.28
C GLY A 635 -23.41 10.34 16.51
N VAL A 636 -22.63 11.41 16.43
CA VAL A 636 -22.28 12.32 17.54
C VAL A 636 -23.19 13.56 17.60
N ARG A 637 -23.20 14.24 18.75
CA ARG A 637 -23.84 15.54 18.97
C ARG A 637 -23.11 16.65 18.21
N ASP A 638 -23.73 17.82 18.11
CA ASP A 638 -23.14 18.95 17.37
C ASP A 638 -21.91 19.52 18.08
N GLU A 639 -21.87 19.45 19.41
CA GLU A 639 -20.77 19.93 20.25
C GLU A 639 -19.51 19.07 20.13
N THR A 640 -19.63 17.83 19.65
CA THR A 640 -18.52 16.91 19.43
C THR A 640 -17.90 17.18 18.06
N GLN A 641 -16.58 17.41 18.03
CA GLN A 641 -15.83 17.53 16.79
C GLN A 641 -15.40 16.16 16.27
N ILE A 642 -15.67 15.90 15.00
CA ILE A 642 -15.05 14.83 14.23
C ILE A 642 -13.84 15.38 13.50
N HIS A 643 -12.67 14.80 13.79
CA HIS A 643 -11.44 15.06 13.04
C HIS A 643 -11.20 13.90 12.09
N THR A 644 -10.55 14.16 10.95
CA THR A 644 -9.98 13.10 10.11
C THR A 644 -8.59 13.47 9.66
N HIS A 645 -7.70 12.50 9.61
CA HIS A 645 -6.37 12.66 9.06
C HIS A 645 -6.22 11.82 7.79
N MET A 646 -5.59 12.39 6.78
CA MET A 646 -5.27 11.75 5.52
C MET A 646 -3.80 12.00 5.18
N CYS A 647 -3.04 10.93 4.93
CA CYS A 647 -1.63 10.98 4.54
C CYS A 647 -1.47 10.73 3.03
N TYR A 648 -0.37 11.20 2.44
CA TYR A 648 0.14 10.75 1.13
C TYR A 648 -0.81 10.82 -0.09
N SER A 649 -1.58 11.90 -0.24
CA SER A 649 -2.51 12.02 -1.37
C SER A 649 -2.38 13.34 -2.13
N GLU A 650 -2.38 13.27 -3.46
CA GLU A 650 -2.64 14.42 -4.34
C GLU A 650 -4.11 14.87 -4.16
N PHE A 651 -4.40 15.66 -3.14
CA PHE A 651 -5.76 15.96 -2.69
C PHE A 651 -6.67 16.57 -3.77
N ASN A 652 -6.09 17.21 -4.77
CA ASN A 652 -6.76 17.95 -5.84
C ASN A 652 -7.85 17.11 -6.55
N ASP A 653 -7.58 15.82 -6.74
CA ASP A 653 -8.46 14.90 -7.47
C ASP A 653 -9.75 14.50 -6.72
N ILE A 654 -9.76 14.60 -5.39
CA ILE A 654 -10.81 14.02 -4.54
C ILE A 654 -11.34 14.98 -3.47
N ILE A 655 -10.98 16.27 -3.53
CA ILE A 655 -11.33 17.26 -2.49
C ILE A 655 -12.83 17.39 -2.25
N GLU A 656 -13.65 17.29 -3.30
CA GLU A 656 -15.11 17.33 -3.19
C GLU A 656 -15.64 16.13 -2.38
N SER A 657 -15.09 14.94 -2.62
CA SER A 657 -15.44 13.74 -1.85
C SER A 657 -15.01 13.85 -0.40
N ILE A 658 -13.86 14.48 -0.14
CA ILE A 658 -13.38 14.78 1.21
C ILE A 658 -14.31 15.78 1.92
N ALA A 659 -14.77 16.82 1.23
CA ALA A 659 -15.77 17.73 1.78
C ALA A 659 -17.08 17.00 2.12
N HIS A 660 -17.49 16.04 1.27
CA HIS A 660 -18.66 15.20 1.51
C HIS A 660 -18.50 14.23 2.69
N MET A 661 -17.30 14.00 3.22
CA MET A 661 -17.11 13.24 4.47
C MET A 661 -17.71 13.96 5.69
N ASP A 662 -17.93 15.29 5.60
CA ASP A 662 -18.51 16.13 6.66
C ASP A 662 -17.75 16.04 8.02
N ALA A 663 -16.43 15.85 7.96
CA ALA A 663 -15.55 15.99 9.11
C ALA A 663 -15.46 17.47 9.52
N ASP A 664 -15.49 17.76 10.82
CA ASP A 664 -15.44 19.14 11.31
C ASP A 664 -14.04 19.75 11.10
N VAL A 665 -12.98 18.94 11.27
CA VAL A 665 -11.58 19.33 11.03
C VAL A 665 -10.88 18.25 10.21
N ILE A 666 -10.15 18.65 9.17
CA ILE A 666 -9.25 17.75 8.43
C ILE A 666 -7.78 18.14 8.62
N THR A 667 -6.90 17.18 8.85
CA THR A 667 -5.45 17.39 8.82
C THR A 667 -4.82 16.69 7.62
N ILE A 668 -3.97 17.40 6.88
CA ILE A 668 -3.35 16.94 5.64
C ILE A 668 -1.84 17.10 5.69
N GLU A 669 -1.12 16.18 5.04
CA GLU A 669 0.33 16.25 4.86
C GLU A 669 0.68 17.27 3.76
N THR A 670 1.47 18.30 4.07
CA THR A 670 1.78 19.40 3.14
C THR A 670 3.24 19.85 3.13
N SER A 671 4.04 19.54 4.15
CA SER A 671 5.37 20.15 4.26
C SER A 671 6.39 19.67 3.20
N ARG A 672 6.10 18.56 2.51
CA ARG A 672 6.94 17.95 1.46
C ARG A 672 6.59 18.37 0.03
N SER A 673 5.41 18.95 -0.18
CA SER A 673 4.87 19.27 -1.52
C SER A 673 5.01 20.74 -1.87
N ASP A 674 5.86 21.50 -1.17
CA ASP A 674 6.05 22.95 -1.35
C ASP A 674 4.74 23.76 -1.45
N MET A 675 3.67 23.28 -0.80
CA MET A 675 2.32 23.87 -0.79
C MET A 675 1.57 23.85 -2.13
N GLU A 676 1.98 23.08 -3.14
CA GLU A 676 1.17 22.85 -4.36
C GLU A 676 -0.25 22.34 -4.01
N LEU A 677 -0.38 21.65 -2.87
CA LEU A 677 -1.65 21.18 -2.31
C LEU A 677 -2.59 22.30 -1.86
N LEU A 678 -2.13 23.55 -1.70
CA LEU A 678 -2.99 24.67 -1.34
C LEU A 678 -3.73 25.27 -2.54
N ASP A 679 -3.26 25.04 -3.76
CA ASP A 679 -3.86 25.58 -4.98
C ASP A 679 -5.32 25.10 -5.16
N VAL A 680 -5.64 23.90 -4.66
CA VAL A 680 -7.01 23.36 -4.68
C VAL A 680 -8.00 24.27 -3.94
N PHE A 681 -7.55 25.00 -2.91
CA PHE A 681 -8.43 25.89 -2.15
C PHE A 681 -8.71 27.21 -2.89
N GLU A 682 -8.03 27.49 -4.00
CA GLU A 682 -8.41 28.58 -4.92
C GLU A 682 -9.61 28.18 -5.78
N GLU A 683 -9.64 26.92 -6.22
CA GLU A 683 -10.68 26.38 -7.10
C GLU A 683 -11.89 25.84 -6.32
N PHE A 684 -11.66 25.37 -5.09
CA PHE A 684 -12.68 24.77 -4.23
C PHE A 684 -12.68 25.43 -2.84
N GLU A 685 -13.76 26.15 -2.52
CA GLU A 685 -13.94 26.75 -1.20
C GLU A 685 -14.32 25.69 -0.16
N TYR A 686 -13.29 25.03 0.40
CA TYR A 686 -13.50 24.02 1.43
C TYR A 686 -14.25 24.63 2.64
N PRO A 687 -15.40 24.06 3.07
CA PRO A 687 -16.28 24.73 4.03
C PRO A 687 -15.80 24.63 5.48
N ASN A 688 -15.09 23.56 5.83
CA ASN A 688 -14.81 23.19 7.21
C ASN A 688 -13.39 23.60 7.66
N GLU A 689 -13.01 23.29 8.90
CA GLU A 689 -11.68 23.57 9.45
C GLU A 689 -10.60 22.64 8.87
N ILE A 690 -9.38 23.15 8.77
CA ILE A 690 -8.25 22.45 8.15
C ILE A 690 -6.92 22.75 8.85
N GLY A 691 -6.09 21.71 8.96
CA GLY A 691 -4.74 21.75 9.50
C GLY A 691 -3.71 21.29 8.47
N PRO A 692 -3.14 22.21 7.66
CA PRO A 692 -2.03 21.89 6.78
C PRO A 692 -0.80 21.56 7.64
N GLY A 693 -0.18 20.40 7.41
CA GLY A 693 0.99 19.96 8.14
C GLY A 693 2.20 20.89 7.96
N VAL A 694 2.74 21.38 9.08
CA VAL A 694 3.86 22.35 9.10
C VAL A 694 5.20 21.74 9.50
N TYR A 695 5.24 20.43 9.72
CA TYR A 695 6.43 19.72 10.18
C TYR A 695 6.54 18.36 9.46
N ASP A 696 7.58 18.20 8.63
CA ASP A 696 7.95 16.93 8.00
C ASP A 696 8.39 15.94 9.07
N ILE A 697 7.43 15.14 9.53
CA ILE A 697 7.70 14.16 10.57
C ILE A 697 8.57 13.03 10.05
N HIS A 698 8.86 12.87 8.76
CA HIS A 698 9.69 11.79 8.23
C HIS A 698 11.17 12.16 8.13
N SER A 699 11.49 13.44 8.30
CA SER A 699 12.85 13.95 8.43
C SER A 699 13.23 14.11 9.91
N PRO A 700 14.50 13.91 10.29
CA PRO A 700 14.99 14.31 11.62
C PRO A 700 15.15 15.83 11.76
N ASN A 701 14.94 16.61 10.69
CA ASN A 701 15.07 18.06 10.72
C ASN A 701 14.02 18.69 11.64
N ILE A 702 14.45 19.70 12.40
CA ILE A 702 13.58 20.49 13.28
C ILE A 702 13.22 21.79 12.53
N PRO A 703 11.94 22.03 12.19
CA PRO A 703 11.53 23.26 11.50
C PRO A 703 11.69 24.48 12.40
N SER A 704 12.08 25.62 11.82
CA SER A 704 12.16 26.90 12.56
C SER A 704 10.79 27.54 12.73
N VAL A 705 10.65 28.43 13.72
CA VAL A 705 9.41 29.20 13.95
C VAL A 705 9.04 30.00 12.71
N GLU A 706 10.01 30.66 12.08
CA GLU A 706 9.81 31.50 10.90
C GLU A 706 9.31 30.69 9.70
N GLN A 707 9.81 29.46 9.52
CA GLN A 707 9.34 28.56 8.47
C GLN A 707 7.87 28.21 8.67
N ILE A 708 7.48 27.84 9.90
CA ILE A 708 6.10 27.50 10.24
C ILE A 708 5.18 28.71 10.06
N VAL A 709 5.56 29.89 10.56
CA VAL A 709 4.79 31.13 10.40
C VAL A 709 4.61 31.47 8.92
N LYS A 710 5.67 31.35 8.10
CA LYS A 710 5.59 31.59 6.66
C LYS A 710 4.57 30.66 6.00
N LEU A 711 4.63 29.37 6.29
CA LEU A 711 3.69 28.38 5.75
C LEU A 711 2.25 28.70 6.13
N MET A 712 2.00 29.02 7.40
CA MET A 712 0.65 29.36 7.86
C MET A 712 0.13 30.68 7.28
N LYS A 713 1.00 31.65 6.99
CA LYS A 713 0.61 32.88 6.29
C LYS A 713 0.17 32.61 4.87
N MET A 714 0.88 31.73 4.15
CA MET A 714 0.47 31.29 2.81
C MET A 714 -0.90 30.59 2.86
N ALA A 715 -1.13 29.71 3.85
CA ALA A 715 -2.45 29.09 4.03
C ALA A 715 -3.54 30.13 4.35
N ALA A 716 -3.22 31.15 5.15
CA ALA A 716 -4.14 32.22 5.53
C ALA A 716 -4.54 33.16 4.37
N GLU A 717 -3.79 33.15 3.27
CA GLU A 717 -4.17 33.87 2.03
C GLU A 717 -5.38 33.22 1.34
N ARG A 718 -5.59 31.92 1.57
CA ARG A 718 -6.66 31.12 0.91
C ARG A 718 -7.75 30.70 1.87
N ILE A 719 -7.42 30.49 3.14
CA ILE A 719 -8.31 29.93 4.15
C ILE A 719 -8.40 30.91 5.32
N PRO A 720 -9.60 31.31 5.77
CA PRO A 720 -9.76 32.18 6.93
C PRO A 720 -9.03 31.64 8.16
N ALA A 721 -8.34 32.52 8.88
CA ALA A 721 -7.58 32.18 10.09
C ALA A 721 -8.38 31.40 11.14
N GLN A 722 -9.69 31.63 11.23
CA GLN A 722 -10.61 30.94 12.15
C GLN A 722 -10.74 29.45 11.82
N ARG A 723 -10.42 29.04 10.59
CA ARG A 723 -10.50 27.66 10.11
C ARG A 723 -9.14 26.94 10.12
N LEU A 724 -8.05 27.63 10.44
CA LEU A 724 -6.70 27.07 10.34
C LEU A 724 -6.23 26.47 11.67
N TRP A 725 -5.80 25.21 11.62
CA TRP A 725 -5.13 24.48 12.70
C TRP A 725 -3.62 24.40 12.44
N VAL A 726 -2.83 24.27 13.50
CA VAL A 726 -1.37 24.09 13.40
C VAL A 726 -1.00 22.71 13.95
N ASN A 727 -0.52 21.83 13.07
CA ASN A 727 -0.17 20.45 13.40
C ASN A 727 1.01 19.94 12.55
N PRO A 728 1.68 18.86 12.97
CA PRO A 728 2.62 18.13 12.11
C PRO A 728 1.93 17.46 10.93
N ASP A 729 2.71 17.00 9.95
CA ASP A 729 2.19 16.27 8.77
C ASP A 729 1.49 14.96 9.11
N CYS A 730 1.98 14.21 10.11
CA CYS A 730 1.47 12.89 10.49
C CYS A 730 1.82 12.59 11.97
N GLY A 731 1.57 11.36 12.42
CA GLY A 731 1.92 10.88 13.76
C GLY A 731 3.44 10.78 14.01
N LEU A 732 3.87 10.91 15.26
CA LEU A 732 5.28 11.02 15.66
C LEU A 732 5.91 9.67 16.08
N LYS A 733 5.24 8.55 15.80
CA LYS A 733 5.66 7.17 16.15
C LYS A 733 7.11 6.84 15.82
N THR A 734 7.61 7.31 14.68
CA THR A 734 8.93 6.98 14.14
C THR A 734 10.04 7.93 14.59
N ARG A 735 9.71 9.01 15.31
CA ARG A 735 10.66 10.00 15.83
C ARG A 735 11.15 9.65 17.23
N GLN A 736 12.10 10.43 17.73
CA GLN A 736 12.58 10.34 19.12
C GLN A 736 12.20 11.60 19.89
N TRP A 737 11.98 11.47 21.21
CA TRP A 737 11.63 12.60 22.08
C TRP A 737 12.55 13.84 21.95
N PRO A 738 13.89 13.69 21.83
CA PRO A 738 14.79 14.83 21.63
C PRO A 738 14.59 15.59 20.31
N GLU A 739 13.99 14.95 19.29
CA GLU A 739 13.61 15.58 18.01
C GLU A 739 12.22 16.23 18.14
N VAL A 740 11.30 15.50 18.78
CA VAL A 740 9.88 15.90 18.90
C VAL A 740 9.70 17.14 19.76
N ILE A 741 10.35 17.21 20.92
CA ILE A 741 10.12 18.31 21.88
C ILE A 741 10.47 19.68 21.26
N PRO A 742 11.68 19.89 20.69
CA PRO A 742 12.01 21.17 20.06
C PRO A 742 11.12 21.51 18.85
N ALA A 743 10.76 20.51 18.03
CA ALA A 743 9.90 20.76 16.87
C ALA A 743 8.49 21.21 17.28
N LEU A 744 7.91 20.59 18.31
CA LEU A 744 6.60 20.99 18.82
C LEU A 744 6.65 22.32 19.60
N ASP A 745 7.77 22.62 20.28
CA ASP A 745 7.97 23.92 20.94
C ASP A 745 7.95 25.06 19.92
N ASN A 746 8.70 24.90 18.82
CA ASN A 746 8.71 25.85 17.70
C ASN A 746 7.30 26.00 17.08
N MET A 747 6.56 24.90 16.93
CA MET A 747 5.20 24.92 16.39
C MET A 747 4.23 25.69 17.28
N VAL A 748 4.30 25.51 18.60
CA VAL A 748 3.48 26.27 19.56
C VAL A 748 3.90 27.74 19.59
N ALA A 749 5.20 28.05 19.52
CA ALA A 749 5.69 29.41 19.43
C ALA A 749 5.17 30.13 18.17
N ALA A 750 5.20 29.47 17.01
CA ALA A 750 4.66 29.99 15.77
C ALA A 750 3.16 30.29 15.86
N ALA A 751 2.37 29.39 16.45
CA ALA A 751 0.94 29.61 16.65
C ALA A 751 0.65 30.80 17.59
N ARG A 752 1.46 31.00 18.64
CA ARG A 752 1.36 32.18 19.51
C ARG A 752 1.63 33.47 18.74
N GLU A 753 2.68 33.49 17.91
CA GLU A 753 3.00 34.64 17.06
C GLU A 753 1.83 34.96 16.08
N LEU A 754 1.24 33.95 15.44
CA LEU A 754 0.11 34.13 14.53
C LEU A 754 -1.14 34.68 15.24
N ARG A 755 -1.39 34.26 16.48
CA ARG A 755 -2.49 34.78 17.32
C ARG A 755 -2.30 36.26 17.65
N GLU A 756 -1.08 36.66 18.00
CA GLU A 756 -0.76 38.06 18.29
C GLU A 756 -0.91 38.97 17.06
N GLN A 757 -0.62 38.45 15.87
CA GLN A 757 -0.76 39.20 14.60
C GLN A 757 -2.20 39.29 14.11
N SER A 758 -3.10 38.42 14.61
CA SER A 758 -4.50 38.34 14.16
C SER A 758 -5.49 39.00 15.13
N ASN A 759 -5.01 39.43 16.30
CA ASN A 759 -5.71 40.32 17.24
C ASN A 759 -5.47 41.79 16.88
#